data_AF-A0AAW0DVB9-F1
#
_entry.id   AF-A0AAW0DVB9-F1
#
_cell.length_a   1.000
_cell.length_b   1.000
_cell.length_c   1.000
_cell.angle_alpha   90.00
_cell.angle_beta   90.00
_cell.angle_gamma   90.00
#
_symmetry.space_group_name_H-M   'P 1'
#
loop_
_entity.id
_entity.type
_entity.pdbx_description
1 polymer ?
#
loop_
_entity_poly.entity_id
_entity_poly.type
_entity_poly.pdbx_seq_one_letter_code
_entity_poly.pdbx_strand_id
1 'polypeptide(L)'
;MALLIAHITVGQAATVINVLIAFLQYTLALSIVALLIYFLPPVNTAVAWNAIGQSLHASLWPTLLRTGKLRGSGFRVIFFSYLSILTTLLVAIAGVVMPLGLSIGADRHSPLKSAPASFVADTSPLGLATAPRQNYTYGRVCGDFGPVDCPGNAVNTSVIPDSIIEKFNTTKYSTFGMEFRRYYQGTAGRNYSILIPQIATTESIILREGIFAIRGLIVDLDNPGVGLWNHSLPTGTSRGATWSEDVLWLEPVSECVDTNITVDYTLLNSAMSANQVNDYSLVDHGGFYNLTKEYPPLNRDGQNVDLREHAYKGAVLSNFYTMFNLGNITRNASYAGRAFPLRWTQTNFFGGQVQGVNMLYMGPVTTDKHLATSCEGYGGQDTANISNVAVSCSLFIGPPQRIDAGDPLLPGDNSTWSQRMFSCASGTRARMQRITFGFNGTMDLGSLVISRSNIDSPVLWATENTGMNISNVDMIWGRVADSLQDDPSLQTIRSDVFYVPAGSADVWGVTTGGLPSVLPALAWNSIAKLMSNKNLVDYSGASNYGLLRKFQQLILQDPGNGAAQIQKLMWTDIMANTLVGTDSRTTLMIGENISAVSYDLRYAIPAFLLLLLWLPIFASAIFVLITGMLQVSYLRFLITHTGPGRIALGDSALRPMHNGPGSFHPGYMTPTTPMAGAARAEDETRWAKQAGTTPVGIDRVGPNAVAQSQKGEFFAVPTYPPP
;
A
#
# COMPACT_ATOMS: atom_id res chain seq x y z
N MET A 1 -8.39 -8.45 -21.82
CA MET A 1 -9.56 -8.07 -20.99
C MET A 1 -9.74 -9.21 -19.99
N ALA A 2 -9.64 -8.94 -18.70
CA ALA A 2 -9.61 -9.98 -17.66
C ALA A 2 -10.90 -9.93 -16.84
N LEU A 3 -11.52 -11.10 -16.62
CA LEU A 3 -12.70 -11.23 -15.76
C LEU A 3 -12.23 -11.58 -14.34
N LEU A 4 -12.75 -10.90 -13.32
CA LEU A 4 -12.40 -11.10 -11.91
C LEU A 4 -13.56 -11.75 -11.15
N ILE A 5 -13.33 -12.90 -10.52
CA ILE A 5 -14.33 -13.63 -9.72
C ILE A 5 -13.83 -13.73 -8.27
N ALA A 6 -14.66 -13.32 -7.31
CA ALA A 6 -14.36 -13.38 -5.88
C ALA A 6 -14.79 -14.73 -5.26
N HIS A 7 -14.12 -15.14 -4.18
CA HIS A 7 -14.47 -16.29 -3.31
C HIS A 7 -14.28 -17.72 -3.87
N ILE A 8 -13.55 -17.90 -4.98
CA ILE A 8 -13.28 -19.24 -5.55
C ILE A 8 -11.77 -19.42 -5.68
N THR A 9 -11.23 -20.57 -5.31
CA THR A 9 -9.81 -20.88 -5.55
C THR A 9 -9.57 -21.23 -7.03
N VAL A 10 -8.34 -21.05 -7.53
CA VAL A 10 -7.97 -21.47 -8.90
C VAL A 10 -8.33 -22.94 -9.13
N GLY A 11 -8.10 -23.80 -8.14
CA GLY A 11 -8.48 -25.22 -8.19
C GLY A 11 -9.99 -25.43 -8.30
N GLN A 12 -10.80 -24.75 -7.48
CA GLN A 12 -12.26 -24.82 -7.56
C GLN A 12 -12.78 -24.32 -8.91
N ALA A 13 -12.27 -23.19 -9.41
CA ALA A 13 -12.65 -22.65 -10.72
C ALA A 13 -12.31 -23.63 -11.86
N ALA A 14 -11.10 -24.22 -11.83
CA ALA A 14 -10.69 -25.23 -12.80
C ALA A 14 -11.59 -26.47 -12.76
N THR A 15 -12.00 -26.94 -11.57
CA THR A 15 -12.92 -28.07 -11.44
C THR A 15 -14.31 -27.77 -12.03
N VAL A 16 -14.86 -26.57 -11.79
CA VAL A 16 -16.15 -26.16 -12.36
C VAL A 16 -16.08 -26.10 -13.89
N ILE A 17 -14.99 -25.54 -14.44
CA ILE A 17 -14.76 -25.51 -15.88
C ILE A 17 -14.72 -26.93 -16.47
N ASN A 18 -13.99 -27.85 -15.85
CA ASN A 18 -13.90 -29.23 -16.31
C ASN A 18 -15.26 -29.96 -16.28
N VAL A 19 -16.08 -29.73 -15.24
CA VAL A 19 -17.43 -30.30 -15.15
C VAL A 19 -18.31 -29.80 -16.30
N LEU A 20 -18.25 -28.50 -16.62
CA LEU A 20 -19.00 -27.92 -17.73
C LEU A 20 -18.57 -28.48 -19.10
N ILE A 21 -17.26 -28.64 -19.32
CA ILE A 21 -16.73 -29.22 -20.57
C ILE A 21 -17.15 -30.69 -20.69
N ALA A 22 -17.11 -31.46 -19.61
CA ALA A 22 -17.59 -32.85 -19.60
C ALA A 22 -19.08 -32.93 -19.93
N PHE A 23 -19.91 -32.06 -19.33
CA PHE A 23 -21.34 -31.98 -19.65
C PHE A 23 -21.59 -31.66 -21.13
N LEU A 24 -20.86 -30.69 -21.69
CA LEU A 24 -20.93 -30.35 -23.11
C LEU A 24 -20.50 -31.54 -23.98
N GLN A 25 -19.43 -32.26 -23.62
CA GLN A 25 -18.97 -33.44 -24.35
C GLN A 25 -20.06 -34.52 -24.44
N TYR A 26 -20.67 -34.88 -23.31
CA TYR A 26 -21.72 -35.91 -23.27
C TYR A 26 -22.97 -35.50 -24.05
N THR A 27 -23.46 -34.28 -23.81
CA THR A 27 -24.69 -33.80 -24.46
C THR A 27 -24.52 -33.58 -25.96
N LEU A 28 -23.34 -33.13 -26.40
CA LEU A 28 -23.03 -32.94 -27.81
C LEU A 28 -23.01 -34.29 -28.56
N ALA A 29 -22.37 -35.31 -27.99
CA ALA A 29 -22.33 -36.65 -28.58
C ALA A 29 -23.73 -37.24 -28.76
N LEU A 30 -24.58 -37.14 -27.73
CA LEU A 30 -25.97 -37.61 -27.79
C LEU A 30 -26.81 -36.84 -28.81
N SER A 31 -26.62 -35.53 -28.91
CA SER A 31 -27.39 -34.66 -29.81
C SER A 31 -27.05 -34.90 -31.28
N ILE A 32 -25.77 -35.10 -31.59
CA ILE A 32 -25.32 -35.46 -32.96
C ILE A 32 -25.95 -36.78 -33.39
N VAL A 33 -26.00 -37.78 -32.49
CA VAL A 33 -26.61 -39.08 -32.79
C VAL A 33 -28.11 -38.95 -33.04
N ALA A 34 -28.83 -38.18 -32.21
CA ALA A 34 -30.27 -37.96 -32.39
C ALA A 34 -30.59 -37.29 -33.74
N LEU A 35 -29.84 -36.25 -34.12
CA LEU A 35 -30.02 -35.56 -35.40
C LEU A 35 -29.65 -36.42 -36.60
N LEU A 36 -28.57 -37.22 -36.50
CA LEU A 36 -28.17 -38.15 -37.55
C LEU A 36 -29.30 -39.12 -37.89
N ILE A 37 -30.00 -39.64 -36.88
CA ILE A 37 -31.11 -40.58 -37.05
C ILE A 37 -32.34 -39.88 -37.63
N TYR A 38 -32.65 -38.66 -37.17
CA TYR A 38 -33.77 -37.90 -37.70
C TYR A 38 -33.63 -37.60 -39.20
N PHE A 39 -32.44 -37.20 -39.64
CA PHE A 39 -32.18 -36.90 -41.06
C PHE A 39 -31.87 -38.14 -41.91
N LEU A 40 -31.97 -39.34 -41.33
CA LEU A 40 -31.58 -40.60 -41.96
C LEU A 40 -32.62 -41.06 -43.00
N PRO A 41 -32.22 -41.28 -44.27
CA PRO A 41 -33.08 -41.94 -45.24
C PRO A 41 -33.36 -43.41 -44.85
N PRO A 42 -34.53 -43.98 -45.20
CA PRO A 42 -34.87 -45.36 -44.85
C PRO A 42 -34.04 -46.42 -45.60
N VAL A 43 -33.37 -46.03 -46.69
CA VAL A 43 -32.51 -46.90 -47.51
C VAL A 43 -31.17 -46.20 -47.72
N ASN A 44 -30.08 -46.86 -47.32
CA ASN A 44 -28.71 -46.34 -47.49
C ASN A 44 -27.79 -47.48 -47.96
N THR A 45 -26.62 -47.14 -48.50
CA THR A 45 -25.62 -48.15 -48.88
C THR A 45 -25.06 -48.88 -47.65
N ALA A 46 -24.61 -50.12 -47.80
CA ALA A 46 -24.05 -50.88 -46.67
C ALA A 46 -22.87 -50.16 -45.98
N VAL A 47 -22.07 -49.40 -46.74
CA VAL A 47 -20.99 -48.55 -46.22
C VAL A 47 -21.52 -47.39 -45.37
N ALA A 48 -22.66 -46.80 -45.75
CA ALA A 48 -23.30 -45.77 -44.94
C ALA A 48 -23.85 -46.34 -43.64
N TRP A 49 -24.46 -47.55 -43.65
CA TRP A 49 -24.89 -48.22 -42.42
C TRP A 49 -23.75 -48.56 -41.46
N ASN A 50 -22.58 -48.93 -41.98
CA ASN A 50 -21.38 -49.11 -41.17
C ASN A 50 -20.93 -47.79 -40.52
N ALA A 51 -20.90 -46.69 -41.27
CA ALA A 51 -20.56 -45.36 -40.73
C ALA A 51 -21.60 -44.84 -39.71
N ILE A 52 -22.88 -45.16 -39.91
CA ILE A 52 -23.96 -44.87 -38.97
C ILE A 52 -23.81 -45.70 -37.70
N GLY A 53 -23.55 -47.00 -37.80
CA GLY A 53 -23.28 -47.89 -36.66
C GLY A 53 -22.08 -47.42 -35.83
N GLN A 54 -21.03 -46.92 -36.49
CA GLN A 54 -19.86 -46.34 -35.82
C GLN A 54 -20.22 -45.08 -35.02
N SER A 55 -21.07 -44.23 -35.58
CA SER A 55 -21.56 -43.00 -34.92
C SER A 55 -22.53 -43.32 -33.77
N LEU A 56 -23.38 -44.33 -33.92
CA LEU A 56 -24.32 -44.81 -32.89
C LEU A 56 -23.61 -45.45 -31.69
N HIS A 57 -22.49 -46.14 -31.93
CA HIS A 57 -21.66 -46.75 -30.89
C HIS A 57 -20.48 -45.86 -30.45
N ALA A 58 -20.46 -44.59 -30.85
CA ALA A 58 -19.46 -43.59 -30.48
C ALA A 58 -17.99 -44.03 -30.67
N SER A 59 -17.68 -44.75 -31.76
CA SER A 59 -16.32 -45.24 -32.05
C SER A 59 -15.62 -44.39 -33.11
N LEU A 60 -14.47 -43.81 -32.75
CA LEU A 60 -13.64 -42.95 -33.61
C LEU A 60 -12.53 -43.72 -34.38
N TRP A 61 -12.25 -44.97 -33.98
CA TRP A 61 -11.13 -45.76 -34.50
C TRP A 61 -11.18 -46.00 -36.02
N PRO A 62 -12.33 -46.37 -36.63
CA PRO A 62 -12.37 -46.68 -38.06
C PRO A 62 -12.14 -45.45 -38.95
N THR A 63 -12.54 -44.26 -38.49
CA THR A 63 -12.36 -43.01 -39.22
C THR A 63 -10.92 -42.48 -39.11
N LEU A 64 -10.32 -42.60 -37.92
CA LEU A 64 -8.90 -42.25 -37.69
C LEU A 64 -7.96 -43.17 -38.47
N LEU A 65 -8.23 -44.48 -38.46
CA LEU A 65 -7.44 -45.49 -39.18
C LEU A 65 -7.76 -45.55 -40.69
N ARG A 66 -8.67 -44.71 -41.19
CA ARG A 66 -9.14 -44.69 -42.59
C ARG A 66 -9.56 -46.08 -43.12
N THR A 67 -10.12 -46.93 -42.26
CA THR A 67 -10.49 -48.31 -42.63
C THR A 67 -11.81 -48.38 -43.40
N GLY A 68 -12.61 -47.30 -43.37
CA GLY A 68 -13.82 -47.14 -44.20
C GLY A 68 -13.61 -46.18 -45.38
N LYS A 69 -13.84 -46.63 -46.62
CA LYS A 69 -13.95 -45.72 -47.78
C LYS A 69 -15.33 -45.07 -47.77
N LEU A 70 -15.43 -43.77 -47.45
CA LEU A 70 -16.70 -42.99 -47.50
C LEU A 70 -17.25 -42.76 -48.92
N ARG A 71 -16.53 -43.20 -49.97
CA ARG A 71 -16.94 -43.10 -51.37
C ARG A 71 -18.18 -43.96 -51.61
N GLY A 72 -19.34 -43.31 -51.86
CA GLY A 72 -20.64 -43.97 -52.07
C GLY A 72 -21.64 -43.79 -50.93
N SER A 73 -21.29 -43.04 -49.87
CA SER A 73 -22.21 -42.66 -48.79
C SER A 73 -22.92 -41.32 -49.10
N GLY A 74 -24.15 -41.17 -48.64
CA GLY A 74 -24.93 -39.93 -48.85
C GLY A 74 -24.33 -38.72 -48.12
N PHE A 75 -24.51 -37.52 -48.69
CA PHE A 75 -23.95 -36.26 -48.16
C PHE A 75 -24.21 -36.02 -46.66
N ARG A 76 -25.39 -36.44 -46.16
CA ARG A 76 -25.79 -36.28 -44.75
C ARG A 76 -24.92 -37.08 -43.78
N VAL A 77 -24.54 -38.31 -44.14
CA VAL A 77 -23.70 -39.19 -43.31
C VAL A 77 -22.27 -38.67 -43.25
N ILE A 78 -21.78 -38.13 -44.38
CA ILE A 78 -20.47 -37.47 -44.47
C ILE A 78 -20.44 -36.22 -43.59
N PHE A 79 -21.48 -35.38 -43.66
CA PHE A 79 -21.60 -34.16 -42.88
C PHE A 79 -21.53 -34.42 -41.35
N PHE A 80 -22.36 -35.33 -40.83
CA PHE A 80 -22.37 -35.65 -39.40
C PHE A 80 -21.09 -36.36 -38.92
N SER A 81 -20.44 -37.16 -39.78
CA SER A 81 -19.16 -37.80 -39.46
C SER A 81 -18.03 -36.78 -39.30
N TYR A 82 -17.91 -35.80 -40.20
CA TYR A 82 -16.94 -34.71 -40.06
C TYR A 82 -17.27 -33.76 -38.90
N LEU A 83 -18.56 -33.47 -38.69
CA LEU A 83 -19.01 -32.64 -37.58
C LEU A 83 -18.62 -33.25 -36.22
N SER A 84 -18.80 -34.57 -36.06
CA SER A 84 -18.40 -35.31 -34.86
C SER A 84 -16.89 -35.20 -34.57
N ILE A 85 -16.04 -35.33 -35.60
CA ILE A 85 -14.58 -35.19 -35.45
C ILE A 85 -14.21 -33.76 -35.05
N LEU A 86 -14.76 -32.77 -35.74
CA LEU A 86 -14.49 -31.36 -35.46
C LEU A 86 -14.86 -31.01 -34.02
N THR A 87 -16.04 -31.42 -33.55
CA THR A 87 -16.49 -31.14 -32.19
C THR A 87 -15.67 -31.89 -31.14
N THR A 88 -15.27 -33.13 -31.40
CA THR A 88 -14.44 -33.89 -30.46
C THR A 88 -13.05 -33.28 -30.31
N LEU A 89 -12.46 -32.82 -31.42
CA LEU A 89 -11.18 -32.09 -31.41
C LEU A 89 -11.33 -30.76 -30.66
N LEU A 90 -12.42 -30.02 -30.89
CA LEU A 90 -12.67 -28.75 -30.23
C LEU A 90 -12.88 -28.91 -28.71
N VAL A 91 -13.58 -29.97 -28.28
CA VAL A 91 -13.73 -30.33 -26.86
C VAL A 91 -12.36 -30.65 -26.24
N ALA A 92 -11.51 -31.42 -26.93
CA ALA A 92 -10.17 -31.74 -26.45
C ALA A 92 -9.30 -30.49 -26.28
N ILE A 93 -9.32 -29.58 -27.26
CA ILE A 93 -8.59 -28.31 -27.20
C ILE A 93 -9.16 -27.42 -26.09
N ALA A 94 -10.48 -27.27 -25.99
CA ALA A 94 -11.13 -26.46 -24.94
C ALA A 94 -10.83 -27.01 -23.54
N GLY A 95 -10.85 -28.34 -23.36
CA GLY A 95 -10.54 -29.01 -22.09
C GLY A 95 -9.13 -28.73 -21.58
N VAL A 96 -8.16 -28.57 -22.49
CA VAL A 96 -6.77 -28.27 -22.12
C VAL A 96 -6.52 -26.77 -21.99
N VAL A 97 -7.03 -25.96 -22.94
CA VAL A 97 -6.70 -24.53 -23.04
C VAL A 97 -7.46 -23.67 -22.04
N MET A 98 -8.71 -24.03 -21.72
CA MET A 98 -9.57 -23.18 -20.88
C MET A 98 -9.08 -23.06 -19.42
N PRO A 99 -8.57 -24.12 -18.76
CA PRO A 99 -7.98 -24.01 -17.42
C PRO A 99 -6.67 -23.20 -17.36
N LEU A 100 -5.90 -23.13 -18.45
CA LEU A 100 -4.63 -22.39 -18.52
C LEU A 100 -4.82 -20.87 -18.39
N GLY A 101 -6.02 -20.36 -18.64
CA GLY A 101 -6.32 -18.92 -18.52
C GLY A 101 -6.51 -18.43 -17.09
N LEU A 102 -6.51 -19.32 -16.09
CA LEU A 102 -6.68 -18.97 -14.67
C LEU A 102 -5.35 -18.55 -14.06
N SER A 103 -5.33 -17.36 -13.46
CA SER A 103 -4.20 -16.89 -12.66
C SER A 103 -4.68 -16.29 -11.34
N ILE A 104 -3.75 -16.20 -10.38
CA ILE A 104 -3.97 -15.43 -9.15
C ILE A 104 -4.01 -13.96 -9.57
N GLY A 105 -5.16 -13.32 -9.40
CA GLY A 105 -5.36 -11.91 -9.65
C GLY A 105 -4.87 -11.06 -8.48
N ALA A 106 -4.76 -9.75 -8.70
CA ALA A 106 -4.39 -8.80 -7.65
C ALA A 106 -5.32 -8.92 -6.44
N ASP A 107 -4.74 -8.88 -5.24
CA ASP A 107 -5.49 -8.93 -3.99
C ASP A 107 -6.53 -7.81 -3.94
N ARG A 108 -7.78 -8.15 -3.59
CA ARG A 108 -8.80 -7.16 -3.28
C ARG A 108 -8.91 -6.99 -1.77
N HIS A 109 -9.35 -5.84 -1.33
CA HIS A 109 -9.77 -5.65 0.05
C HIS A 109 -11.22 -6.08 0.20
N SER A 110 -11.48 -6.93 1.18
CA SER A 110 -12.86 -7.22 1.62
C SER A 110 -13.52 -5.96 2.20
N PRO A 111 -14.86 -5.89 2.24
CA PRO A 111 -15.55 -4.81 2.96
C PRO A 111 -15.08 -4.76 4.41
N LEU A 112 -14.96 -3.54 4.95
CA LEU A 112 -14.43 -3.28 6.29
C LEU A 112 -15.17 -4.12 7.35
N LYS A 113 -14.43 -4.92 8.11
CA LYS A 113 -14.92 -5.72 9.25
C LYS A 113 -14.20 -5.31 10.53
N SER A 114 -14.90 -5.36 11.64
CA SER A 114 -14.28 -5.16 12.96
C SER A 114 -13.44 -6.39 13.31
N ALA A 115 -12.16 -6.18 13.60
CA ALA A 115 -11.23 -7.20 14.06
C ALA A 115 -10.55 -6.79 15.39
N PRO A 116 -10.22 -7.75 16.26
CA PRO A 116 -9.47 -7.48 17.47
C PRO A 116 -8.05 -7.01 17.13
N ALA A 117 -7.54 -6.05 17.89
CA ALA A 117 -6.19 -5.53 17.75
C ALA A 117 -5.37 -5.75 19.02
N SER A 118 -4.08 -6.03 18.83
CA SER A 118 -3.13 -6.23 19.93
C SER A 118 -1.94 -5.29 19.78
N PHE A 119 -1.41 -4.88 20.92
CA PHE A 119 -0.17 -4.11 20.96
C PHE A 119 1.02 -4.97 20.52
N VAL A 120 1.85 -4.42 19.62
CA VAL A 120 3.12 -5.03 19.21
C VAL A 120 4.29 -4.20 19.73
N ALA A 121 5.14 -4.85 20.53
CA ALA A 121 6.31 -4.20 21.08
C ALA A 121 7.34 -3.89 19.98
N ASP A 122 7.89 -2.67 20.04
CA ASP A 122 9.03 -2.28 19.20
C ASP A 122 10.33 -2.86 19.76
N THR A 123 11.10 -3.53 18.90
CA THR A 123 12.42 -4.09 19.21
C THR A 123 13.58 -3.20 18.76
N SER A 124 13.31 -2.06 18.12
CA SER A 124 14.32 -1.09 17.72
C SER A 124 15.08 -0.48 18.92
N PRO A 125 16.24 0.17 18.71
CA PRO A 125 16.95 0.90 19.77
C PRO A 125 16.06 1.92 20.49
N LEU A 126 15.20 2.63 19.76
CA LEU A 126 14.20 3.55 20.31
C LEU A 126 13.17 2.82 21.18
N GLY A 127 12.74 1.65 20.75
CA GLY A 127 11.88 0.74 21.50
C GLY A 127 12.49 0.34 22.85
N LEU A 128 13.76 -0.07 22.84
CA LEU A 128 14.52 -0.51 24.00
C LEU A 128 14.86 0.63 24.98
N ALA A 129 15.12 1.83 24.48
CA ALA A 129 15.46 2.99 25.30
C ALA A 129 14.25 3.67 25.96
N THR A 130 13.03 3.24 25.63
CA THR A 130 11.80 3.85 26.15
C THR A 130 11.54 3.38 27.59
N ALA A 131 11.41 4.32 28.52
CA ALA A 131 11.18 4.00 29.94
C ALA A 131 9.79 3.36 30.17
N PRO A 132 9.61 2.54 31.23
CA PRO A 132 8.30 2.04 31.63
C PRO A 132 7.29 3.17 31.88
N ARG A 133 5.99 2.91 31.70
CA ARG A 133 4.94 3.97 31.73
C ARG A 133 4.14 4.06 33.03
N GLN A 134 4.21 3.05 33.88
CA GLN A 134 3.36 2.93 35.09
C GLN A 134 3.51 4.11 36.07
N ASN A 135 4.66 4.78 36.06
CA ASN A 135 4.99 5.89 36.97
C ASN A 135 5.07 7.25 36.26
N TYR A 136 4.53 7.39 35.06
CA TYR A 136 4.53 8.67 34.34
C TYR A 136 3.46 9.58 34.93
N THR A 137 3.84 10.80 35.31
CA THR A 137 2.91 11.81 35.83
C THR A 137 3.00 13.08 35.01
N TYR A 138 1.85 13.55 34.55
CA TYR A 138 1.74 14.86 33.93
C TYR A 138 1.84 15.92 35.02
N GLY A 139 2.71 16.91 34.80
CA GLY A 139 2.85 18.02 35.70
C GLY A 139 3.50 19.21 35.03
N ARG A 140 3.17 20.40 35.52
CA ARG A 140 3.69 21.68 35.03
C ARG A 140 4.16 22.55 36.18
N VAL A 141 5.09 23.45 35.91
CA VAL A 141 5.50 24.51 36.83
C VAL A 141 5.21 25.85 36.19
N CYS A 142 4.72 26.80 36.99
CA CYS A 142 4.37 28.13 36.53
C CYS A 142 5.19 29.20 37.27
N GLY A 143 5.51 30.27 36.56
CA GLY A 143 6.29 31.40 37.05
C GLY A 143 7.71 31.49 36.49
N ASP A 144 8.14 32.73 36.26
CA ASP A 144 9.41 33.13 35.65
C ASP A 144 10.54 33.31 36.70
N PHE A 145 10.50 34.42 37.46
CA PHE A 145 11.50 34.75 38.50
C PHE A 145 11.11 34.30 39.92
N GLY A 146 9.94 33.67 40.04
CA GLY A 146 9.41 33.18 41.30
C GLY A 146 8.25 32.20 41.02
N PRO A 147 8.01 31.22 41.90
CA PRO A 147 6.97 30.23 41.65
C PRO A 147 5.60 30.89 41.79
N VAL A 148 4.78 30.79 40.75
CA VAL A 148 3.39 31.27 40.73
C VAL A 148 2.45 30.06 40.73
N ASP A 149 1.27 30.23 41.30
CA ASP A 149 0.26 29.16 41.26
C ASP A 149 -0.19 28.93 39.82
N CYS A 150 -0.14 27.68 39.39
CA CYS A 150 -0.62 27.30 38.06
C CYS A 150 -2.15 27.44 37.97
N PRO A 151 -2.70 27.69 36.77
CA PRO A 151 -4.14 27.80 36.58
C PRO A 151 -4.88 26.57 37.11
N GLY A 152 -5.92 26.83 37.92
CA GLY A 152 -6.78 25.80 38.52
C GLY A 152 -6.21 25.04 39.72
N ASN A 153 -5.01 25.40 40.21
CA ASN A 153 -4.38 24.76 41.36
C ASN A 153 -4.41 25.61 42.64
N ALA A 154 -4.42 24.93 43.78
CA ALA A 154 -4.10 25.54 45.08
C ALA A 154 -2.58 25.76 45.23
N VAL A 155 -2.20 26.53 46.24
CA VAL A 155 -0.79 26.85 46.54
C VAL A 155 0.01 25.55 46.66
N ASN A 156 1.14 25.48 45.96
CA ASN A 156 2.15 24.43 46.06
C ASN A 156 1.88 23.06 45.40
N THR A 157 1.30 23.01 44.19
CA THR A 157 1.19 21.76 43.39
C THR A 157 1.52 21.94 41.91
N SER A 158 2.21 20.94 41.33
CA SER A 158 2.51 20.81 39.89
C SER A 158 1.49 19.96 39.13
N VAL A 159 0.51 19.38 39.82
CA VAL A 159 -0.52 18.49 39.26
C VAL A 159 -1.46 19.28 38.36
N ILE A 160 -1.87 18.73 37.22
CA ILE A 160 -2.84 19.40 36.35
C ILE A 160 -4.26 19.12 36.87
N PRO A 161 -5.16 20.12 36.96
CA PRO A 161 -6.53 19.90 37.42
C PRO A 161 -7.30 18.89 36.57
N ASP A 162 -8.02 17.96 37.21
CA ASP A 162 -8.82 16.93 36.54
C ASP A 162 -9.85 17.54 35.56
N SER A 163 -10.42 18.70 35.90
CA SER A 163 -11.37 19.42 35.06
C SER A 163 -10.79 19.85 33.70
N ILE A 164 -9.49 20.12 33.63
CA ILE A 164 -8.80 20.44 32.37
C ILE A 164 -8.46 19.17 31.60
N ILE A 165 -8.00 18.13 32.31
CA ILE A 165 -7.69 16.82 31.73
C ILE A 165 -8.93 16.24 31.04
N GLU A 166 -10.09 16.25 31.70
CA GLU A 166 -11.34 15.72 31.15
C GLU A 166 -11.74 16.42 29.84
N LYS A 167 -11.61 17.75 29.77
CA LYS A 167 -11.92 18.52 28.55
C LYS A 167 -11.03 18.14 27.37
N PHE A 168 -9.72 18.03 27.60
CA PHE A 168 -8.75 17.65 26.56
C PHE A 168 -8.71 16.14 26.28
N ASN A 169 -9.33 15.30 27.11
CA ASN A 169 -9.48 13.86 26.87
C ASN A 169 -10.78 13.50 26.12
N THR A 170 -11.65 14.49 25.85
CA THR A 170 -12.87 14.30 25.02
C THR A 170 -12.55 13.76 23.64
N THR A 171 -11.44 14.21 23.05
CA THR A 171 -10.87 13.62 21.86
C THR A 171 -9.42 13.33 22.17
N LYS A 172 -9.01 12.07 22.05
CA LYS A 172 -7.68 11.57 22.43
C LYS A 172 -6.48 12.27 21.75
N TYR A 173 -6.75 13.24 20.88
CA TYR A 173 -5.83 14.00 20.05
C TYR A 173 -5.45 15.31 20.75
N SER A 174 -4.90 15.22 21.95
CA SER A 174 -4.41 16.36 22.72
C SER A 174 -3.03 16.09 23.29
N THR A 175 -2.50 17.07 24.04
CA THR A 175 -1.26 16.93 24.81
C THR A 175 -1.24 15.68 25.70
N PHE A 176 -2.38 15.13 26.11
CA PHE A 176 -2.43 13.91 26.94
C PHE A 176 -2.32 12.60 26.12
N GLY A 177 -2.32 12.69 24.79
CA GLY A 177 -2.04 11.57 23.89
C GLY A 177 -0.54 11.35 23.62
N MET A 178 0.32 12.12 24.28
CA MET A 178 1.77 12.13 24.09
C MET A 178 2.48 12.07 25.46
N GLU A 179 3.70 11.54 25.47
CA GLU A 179 4.56 11.47 26.66
C GLU A 179 6.05 11.55 26.26
N PHE A 180 6.90 11.84 27.25
CA PHE A 180 8.35 11.77 27.06
C PHE A 180 8.85 10.32 27.04
N ARG A 181 9.65 9.98 26.03
CA ARG A 181 10.27 8.65 25.86
C ARG A 181 11.12 8.26 27.06
N ARG A 182 11.89 9.20 27.59
CA ARG A 182 12.76 9.01 28.76
C ARG A 182 12.46 10.09 29.80
N TYR A 183 12.44 9.66 31.05
CA TYR A 183 12.19 10.53 32.20
C TYR A 183 12.76 9.90 33.47
N TYR A 184 12.94 10.72 34.50
CA TYR A 184 13.19 10.24 35.86
C TYR A 184 12.38 11.06 36.86
N GLN A 185 12.18 10.49 38.05
CA GLN A 185 11.55 11.22 39.15
C GLN A 185 12.59 12.11 39.81
N GLY A 186 12.25 13.38 39.97
CA GLY A 186 13.09 14.35 40.65
C GLY A 186 12.28 15.26 41.54
N THR A 187 12.95 16.27 42.07
CA THR A 187 12.31 17.35 42.81
C THR A 187 12.62 18.70 42.17
N ALA A 188 11.61 19.58 42.09
CA ALA A 188 11.75 20.96 41.63
C ALA A 188 11.57 21.94 42.80
N GLY A 189 11.80 23.24 42.53
CA GLY A 189 11.69 24.31 43.53
C GLY A 189 10.42 24.22 44.39
N ARG A 190 10.56 24.53 45.70
CA ARG A 190 9.58 24.25 46.79
C ARG A 190 9.31 22.76 47.10
N ASN A 191 10.26 21.85 46.83
CA ASN A 191 10.20 20.43 47.20
C ASN A 191 9.05 19.62 46.55
N TYR A 192 8.60 20.00 45.36
CA TYR A 192 7.63 19.19 44.61
C TYR A 192 8.30 17.98 44.00
N SER A 193 7.69 16.80 44.11
CA SER A 193 8.04 15.68 43.24
C SER A 193 7.55 16.00 41.84
N ILE A 194 8.45 15.98 40.87
CA ILE A 194 8.12 16.18 39.46
C ILE A 194 8.77 15.09 38.61
N LEU A 195 8.15 14.85 37.46
CA LEU A 195 8.76 14.12 36.37
C LEU A 195 9.73 15.06 35.66
N ILE A 196 11.00 14.67 35.57
CA ILE A 196 12.01 15.40 34.80
C ILE A 196 12.22 14.67 33.47
N PRO A 197 11.82 15.28 32.35
CA PRO A 197 11.99 14.66 31.05
C PRO A 197 13.43 14.74 30.56
N GLN A 198 13.76 13.87 29.60
CA GLN A 198 15.08 13.81 29.00
C GLN A 198 15.00 14.00 27.49
N ILE A 199 15.75 14.99 27.00
CA ILE A 199 15.98 15.24 25.58
C ILE A 199 17.38 14.72 25.26
N ALA A 200 17.42 13.56 24.61
CA ALA A 200 18.66 12.91 24.23
C ALA A 200 18.44 12.05 22.98
N THR A 201 19.48 11.91 22.16
CA THR A 201 19.44 11.02 21.00
C THR A 201 19.76 9.59 21.44
N THR A 202 18.88 8.66 21.10
CA THR A 202 19.12 7.21 21.21
C THR A 202 19.67 6.68 19.89
N GLU A 203 19.04 7.07 18.79
CA GLU A 203 19.43 6.68 17.43
C GLU A 203 19.13 7.85 16.48
N SER A 204 20.05 8.17 15.56
CA SER A 204 19.77 9.13 14.51
C SER A 204 19.13 8.43 13.31
N ILE A 205 17.90 8.82 13.00
CA ILE A 205 17.08 8.30 11.89
C ILE A 205 17.11 9.20 10.66
N ILE A 206 17.72 10.38 10.75
CA ILE A 206 17.73 11.43 9.72
C ILE A 206 18.20 10.99 8.31
N LEU A 207 19.01 9.93 8.23
CA LEU A 207 19.49 9.35 6.96
C LEU A 207 18.53 8.33 6.35
N ARG A 208 17.52 7.86 7.09
CA ARG A 208 16.48 6.99 6.55
C ARG A 208 15.60 7.77 5.57
N GLU A 209 14.89 7.04 4.72
CA GLU A 209 13.97 7.55 3.72
C GLU A 209 12.57 6.96 3.93
N GLY A 210 11.54 7.67 3.47
CA GLY A 210 10.17 7.21 3.55
C GLY A 210 9.50 7.42 4.91
N ILE A 211 8.34 6.77 5.03
CA ILE A 211 7.49 6.75 6.21
C ILE A 211 7.57 5.39 6.89
N PHE A 212 7.78 5.37 8.20
CA PHE A 212 7.93 4.15 8.98
C PHE A 212 7.42 4.32 10.41
N ALA A 213 7.14 3.20 11.08
CA ALA A 213 6.71 3.18 12.47
C ALA A 213 7.89 2.94 13.42
N ILE A 214 7.87 3.61 14.56
CA ILE A 214 8.76 3.41 15.72
C ILE A 214 7.92 3.46 16.99
N ARG A 215 8.45 2.99 18.13
CA ARG A 215 7.68 2.96 19.39
C ARG A 215 6.95 4.26 19.70
N GLY A 216 5.62 4.18 19.60
CA GLY A 216 4.67 5.25 19.92
C GLY A 216 4.50 6.31 18.82
N LEU A 217 5.17 6.19 17.68
CA LEU A 217 5.11 7.20 16.62
C LEU A 217 5.15 6.59 15.22
N ILE A 218 4.61 7.36 14.27
CA ILE A 218 4.87 7.21 12.85
C ILE A 218 5.74 8.39 12.44
N VAL A 219 6.84 8.13 11.74
CA VAL A 219 7.78 9.16 11.32
C VAL A 219 7.81 9.19 9.79
N ASP A 220 7.63 10.38 9.22
CA ASP A 220 7.85 10.64 7.80
C ASP A 220 9.07 11.56 7.68
N LEU A 221 10.07 11.15 6.88
CA LEU A 221 11.27 11.96 6.61
C LEU A 221 11.27 12.55 5.19
N ASP A 222 10.43 12.04 4.28
CA ASP A 222 10.25 12.62 2.95
C ASP A 222 9.49 13.94 3.06
N ASN A 223 8.45 13.92 3.89
CA ASN A 223 7.75 15.11 4.36
C ASN A 223 7.86 15.16 5.89
N PRO A 224 8.92 15.78 6.43
CA PRO A 224 9.27 15.70 7.84
C PRO A 224 8.08 15.91 8.76
N GLY A 225 7.90 15.01 9.72
CA GLY A 225 6.91 15.14 10.79
C GLY A 225 6.71 13.84 11.56
N VAL A 226 5.94 13.91 12.66
CA VAL A 226 5.64 12.77 13.51
C VAL A 226 4.14 12.64 13.78
N GLY A 227 3.60 11.44 13.64
CA GLY A 227 2.24 11.09 14.01
C GLY A 227 2.19 10.32 15.32
N LEU A 228 1.27 10.68 16.22
CA LEU A 228 1.08 9.98 17.49
C LEU A 228 0.32 8.67 17.29
N TRP A 229 0.97 7.52 17.54
CA TRP A 229 0.34 6.22 17.33
C TRP A 229 0.95 5.13 18.20
N ASN A 230 0.13 4.40 18.97
CA ASN A 230 0.61 3.29 19.79
C ASN A 230 0.26 1.94 19.15
N HIS A 231 1.29 1.18 18.80
CA HIS A 231 1.37 0.02 17.89
C HIS A 231 0.23 -1.01 17.95
N SER A 232 -0.96 -0.64 17.49
CA SER A 232 -2.14 -1.49 17.54
C SER A 232 -2.26 -2.18 16.18
N LEU A 233 -1.93 -3.47 16.11
CA LEU A 233 -2.03 -4.26 14.87
C LEU A 233 -3.22 -5.22 14.94
N PRO A 234 -3.93 -5.45 13.82
CA PRO A 234 -5.07 -6.36 13.78
C PRO A 234 -4.63 -7.81 13.91
N THR A 235 -5.32 -8.59 14.72
CA THR A 235 -5.05 -10.01 14.98
C THR A 235 -6.03 -10.92 14.25
N GLY A 236 -5.58 -12.12 13.87
CA GLY A 236 -6.42 -13.14 13.23
C GLY A 236 -6.41 -13.14 11.70
N THR A 237 -5.59 -12.31 11.05
CA THR A 237 -5.50 -12.22 9.58
C THR A 237 -4.24 -12.89 9.04
N SER A 238 -4.37 -14.03 8.37
CA SER A 238 -3.22 -14.80 7.86
C SER A 238 -2.68 -14.35 6.50
N ARG A 239 -3.45 -13.55 5.74
CA ARG A 239 -3.13 -13.13 4.36
C ARG A 239 -2.78 -11.65 4.20
N GLY A 240 -2.63 -10.94 5.31
CA GLY A 240 -2.49 -9.49 5.31
C GLY A 240 -3.82 -8.76 5.42
N ALA A 241 -3.76 -7.52 5.89
CA ALA A 241 -4.92 -6.66 6.06
C ALA A 241 -4.53 -5.20 5.83
N THR A 242 -5.50 -4.41 5.37
CA THR A 242 -5.40 -2.95 5.32
C THR A 242 -6.39 -2.32 6.28
N TRP A 243 -5.99 -1.25 6.95
CA TRP A 243 -6.87 -0.47 7.81
C TRP A 243 -6.43 0.99 7.84
N SER A 244 -7.34 1.87 8.25
CA SER A 244 -7.06 3.30 8.34
C SER A 244 -7.36 3.84 9.74
N GLU A 245 -6.54 4.76 10.19
CA GLU A 245 -6.70 5.46 11.46
C GLU A 245 -6.47 6.95 11.30
N ASP A 246 -7.28 7.75 12.00
CA ASP A 246 -7.05 9.19 12.11
C ASP A 246 -6.09 9.44 13.27
N VAL A 247 -5.00 10.17 12.99
CA VAL A 247 -3.84 10.39 13.86
C VAL A 247 -3.59 11.89 14.01
N LEU A 248 -3.24 12.32 15.23
CA LEU A 248 -2.70 13.65 15.47
C LEU A 248 -1.27 13.71 14.94
N TRP A 249 -1.02 14.58 13.98
CA TRP A 249 0.25 14.72 13.31
C TRP A 249 0.88 16.09 13.63
N LEU A 250 2.15 16.09 14.00
CA LEU A 250 2.95 17.29 14.25
C LEU A 250 3.93 17.49 13.10
N GLU A 251 3.77 18.62 12.41
CA GLU A 251 4.61 18.99 11.27
C GLU A 251 5.54 20.14 11.68
N PRO A 252 6.86 19.97 11.55
CA PRO A 252 7.79 21.09 11.57
C PRO A 252 7.60 21.93 10.31
N VAL A 253 7.35 23.21 10.49
CA VAL A 253 7.34 24.20 9.42
C VAL A 253 8.51 25.14 9.63
N SER A 254 9.19 25.49 8.54
CA SER A 254 10.38 26.34 8.58
C SER A 254 10.53 27.01 7.23
N GLU A 255 10.90 28.29 7.27
CA GLU A 255 11.23 29.12 6.12
C GLU A 255 12.56 29.84 6.42
N CYS A 256 13.49 29.83 5.45
CA CYS A 256 14.83 30.37 5.62
C CYS A 256 15.20 31.37 4.53
N VAL A 257 15.74 32.52 4.95
CA VAL A 257 16.22 33.61 4.08
C VAL A 257 17.75 33.64 4.11
N ASP A 258 18.39 33.57 2.95
CA ASP A 258 19.84 33.79 2.84
C ASP A 258 20.18 35.22 3.26
N THR A 259 21.12 35.36 4.18
CA THR A 259 21.59 36.67 4.65
C THR A 259 22.50 37.37 3.64
N ASN A 260 22.90 36.67 2.57
CA ASN A 260 23.91 37.06 1.59
C ASN A 260 25.27 37.33 2.25
N ILE A 261 25.57 36.56 3.30
CA ILE A 261 26.83 36.57 4.02
C ILE A 261 27.33 35.13 4.10
N THR A 262 28.63 34.96 3.86
CA THR A 262 29.30 33.68 4.07
C THR A 262 30.43 33.81 5.08
N VAL A 263 30.82 32.68 5.66
CA VAL A 263 32.09 32.54 6.36
C VAL A 263 33.01 31.71 5.47
N ASP A 264 34.07 32.36 4.98
CA ASP A 264 35.07 31.74 4.14
C ASP A 264 36.32 31.47 4.98
N TYR A 265 36.88 30.27 4.87
CA TYR A 265 38.01 29.85 5.68
C TYR A 265 38.89 28.82 4.95
N THR A 266 40.13 28.67 5.40
CA THR A 266 41.08 27.71 4.85
C THR A 266 41.42 26.64 5.88
N LEU A 267 41.37 25.38 5.45
CA LEU A 267 41.78 24.26 6.28
C LEU A 267 43.27 24.01 6.10
N LEU A 268 44.00 24.11 7.20
CA LEU A 268 45.36 23.59 7.30
C LEU A 268 45.32 22.17 7.83
N ASN A 269 45.70 21.25 6.97
CA ASN A 269 45.95 19.89 7.38
C ASN A 269 47.42 19.81 7.84
N SER A 270 47.64 19.61 9.14
CA SER A 270 48.94 19.18 9.63
C SER A 270 48.82 17.72 10.02
N ALA A 271 49.81 16.90 9.67
CA ALA A 271 49.86 15.47 9.99
C ALA A 271 49.72 15.13 11.50
N MET A 272 49.65 16.14 12.37
CA MET A 272 49.57 16.03 13.82
C MET A 272 48.25 16.54 14.43
N SER A 273 47.42 17.29 13.69
CA SER A 273 46.09 17.69 14.17
C SER A 273 45.12 17.82 13.01
N ALA A 274 44.15 16.91 12.96
CA ALA A 274 42.98 17.10 12.11
C ALA A 274 42.29 18.40 12.55
N ASN A 275 42.17 19.37 11.63
CA ASN A 275 41.32 20.56 11.72
C ASN A 275 41.93 21.86 12.28
N GLN A 276 43.15 22.25 11.91
CA GLN A 276 43.56 23.66 12.08
C GLN A 276 42.90 24.53 11.01
N VAL A 277 42.26 25.62 11.42
CA VAL A 277 41.61 26.58 10.52
C VAL A 277 42.39 27.88 10.51
N ASN A 278 42.81 28.32 9.32
CA ASN A 278 43.44 29.62 9.09
C ASN A 278 42.54 30.51 8.24
N ASP A 279 42.88 31.80 8.21
CA ASP A 279 42.31 32.80 7.29
C ASP A 279 40.78 32.74 7.18
N TYR A 280 40.09 32.84 8.32
CA TYR A 280 38.63 32.86 8.39
C TYR A 280 38.09 34.29 8.40
N SER A 281 37.20 34.58 7.47
CA SER A 281 36.64 35.91 7.26
C SER A 281 35.17 35.84 6.90
N LEU A 282 34.43 36.87 7.28
CA LEU A 282 33.05 37.05 6.90
C LEU A 282 33.01 37.80 5.57
N VAL A 283 32.38 37.24 4.56
CA VAL A 283 32.38 37.77 3.20
C VAL A 283 30.97 38.26 2.84
N ASP A 284 30.89 39.50 2.38
CA ASP A 284 29.63 40.15 2.01
C ASP A 284 29.28 39.91 0.54
N HIS A 285 28.15 39.26 0.28
CA HIS A 285 27.59 39.05 -1.06
C HIS A 285 26.37 39.93 -1.34
N GLY A 286 26.02 40.86 -0.46
CA GLY A 286 24.83 41.70 -0.55
C GLY A 286 24.11 41.89 0.77
N GLY A 287 24.62 41.28 1.85
CA GLY A 287 24.07 41.39 3.18
C GLY A 287 24.29 42.77 3.81
N PHE A 288 25.39 43.45 3.50
CA PHE A 288 25.67 44.79 4.04
C PHE A 288 25.47 45.91 3.01
N TYR A 289 26.17 45.85 1.87
CA TYR A 289 26.12 46.95 0.89
C TYR A 289 24.73 47.14 0.25
N ASN A 290 23.93 46.06 0.15
CA ASN A 290 22.57 46.08 -0.40
C ASN A 290 21.48 45.84 0.67
N LEU A 291 21.79 46.10 1.95
CA LEU A 291 20.81 46.00 3.02
C LEU A 291 19.66 47.00 2.78
N THR A 292 18.42 46.67 3.17
CA THR A 292 17.26 47.58 3.03
C THR A 292 17.30 48.72 4.04
N LYS A 293 16.87 49.93 3.66
CA LYS A 293 16.81 51.10 4.58
C LYS A 293 15.56 51.10 5.46
N GLU A 294 14.51 50.43 5.01
CA GLU A 294 13.23 50.37 5.71
C GLU A 294 13.24 49.23 6.72
N TYR A 295 12.66 49.47 7.88
CA TYR A 295 12.51 48.44 8.90
C TYR A 295 11.45 47.42 8.43
N PRO A 296 11.76 46.11 8.35
CA PRO A 296 10.80 45.13 7.88
C PRO A 296 9.57 45.05 8.78
N PRO A 297 8.35 45.21 8.23
CA PRO A 297 7.13 44.97 8.99
C PRO A 297 7.01 43.49 9.36
N LEU A 298 6.17 43.21 10.36
CA LEU A 298 5.85 41.85 10.76
C LEU A 298 4.36 41.80 11.06
N ASN A 299 3.59 41.04 10.30
CA ASN A 299 2.17 40.91 10.57
C ASN A 299 1.90 39.92 11.72
N ARG A 300 0.93 40.24 12.58
CA ARG A 300 0.55 39.41 13.74
C ARG A 300 -0.89 38.92 13.58
N ASP A 301 -1.13 38.09 12.56
CA ASP A 301 -2.48 37.57 12.20
C ASP A 301 -2.90 36.33 13.01
N GLY A 302 -2.36 36.17 14.22
CA GLY A 302 -2.72 35.05 15.08
C GLY A 302 -2.27 33.70 14.51
N GLN A 303 -3.25 32.85 14.18
CA GLN A 303 -3.04 31.50 13.62
C GLN A 303 -2.69 31.49 12.12
N ASN A 304 -2.72 32.63 11.43
CA ASN A 304 -2.28 32.77 10.04
C ASN A 304 -0.85 33.36 9.99
N VAL A 305 0.17 32.53 10.24
CA VAL A 305 1.55 32.99 10.38
C VAL A 305 2.32 32.89 9.06
N ASP A 306 2.97 34.00 8.66
CA ASP A 306 3.93 34.02 7.55
C ASP A 306 5.37 33.90 8.05
N LEU A 307 5.88 32.68 8.10
CA LEU A 307 7.27 32.42 8.54
C LEU A 307 8.32 33.10 7.66
N ARG A 308 8.03 33.42 6.40
CA ARG A 308 8.98 34.10 5.51
C ARG A 308 9.21 35.54 5.95
N GLU A 309 8.18 36.25 6.38
CA GLU A 309 8.30 37.61 6.93
C GLU A 309 9.17 37.62 8.19
N HIS A 310 8.93 36.68 9.10
CA HIS A 310 9.74 36.49 10.31
C HIS A 310 11.22 36.25 9.95
N ALA A 311 11.48 35.29 9.06
CA ALA A 311 12.84 34.95 8.62
C ALA A 311 13.54 36.14 7.94
N TYR A 312 12.83 36.90 7.10
CA TYR A 312 13.37 38.06 6.39
C TYR A 312 13.72 39.20 7.35
N LYS A 313 12.83 39.47 8.31
CA LYS A 313 13.09 40.44 9.37
C LYS A 313 14.32 40.05 10.20
N GLY A 314 14.44 38.77 10.55
CA GLY A 314 15.62 38.23 11.22
C GLY A 314 16.92 38.44 10.42
N ALA A 315 16.89 38.20 9.10
CA ALA A 315 18.05 38.39 8.22
C ALA A 315 18.52 39.86 8.19
N VAL A 316 17.58 40.79 8.00
CA VAL A 316 17.87 42.23 7.92
C VAL A 316 18.45 42.74 9.24
N LEU A 317 17.86 42.35 10.37
CA LEU A 317 18.32 42.75 11.69
C LEU A 317 19.69 42.12 12.01
N SER A 318 19.87 40.83 11.76
CA SER A 318 21.17 40.16 11.94
C SER A 318 22.28 40.91 11.19
N ASN A 319 22.07 41.23 9.90
CA ASN A 319 23.05 41.93 9.08
C ASN A 319 23.34 43.34 9.61
N PHE A 320 22.30 44.10 9.97
CA PHE A 320 22.45 45.45 10.52
C PHE A 320 23.32 45.47 11.78
N TYR A 321 23.05 44.55 12.72
CA TYR A 321 23.81 44.48 13.96
C TYR A 321 25.22 43.93 13.78
N THR A 322 25.44 43.03 12.81
CA THR A 322 26.79 42.60 12.46
C THR A 322 27.62 43.75 11.89
N MET A 323 27.05 44.62 11.05
CA MET A 323 27.73 45.84 10.58
C MET A 323 28.14 46.75 11.74
N PHE A 324 27.28 46.89 12.75
CA PHE A 324 27.58 47.67 13.94
C PHE A 324 28.74 47.07 14.75
N ASN A 325 28.72 45.75 14.98
CA ASN A 325 29.75 45.03 15.75
C ASN A 325 31.12 44.97 15.05
N LEU A 326 31.16 45.04 13.71
CA LEU A 326 32.40 45.09 12.92
C LEU A 326 33.09 46.47 12.90
N GLY A 327 32.77 47.34 13.86
CA GLY A 327 33.34 48.69 13.96
C GLY A 327 32.48 49.78 13.30
N ASN A 328 31.16 49.63 13.36
CA ASN A 328 30.17 50.58 12.83
C ASN A 328 30.35 50.86 11.33
N ILE A 329 30.41 49.79 10.55
CA ILE A 329 30.57 49.83 9.10
C ILE A 329 29.30 50.40 8.47
N THR A 330 29.45 51.32 7.51
CA THR A 330 28.32 51.83 6.72
C THR A 330 28.17 51.04 5.42
N ARG A 331 26.98 51.09 4.79
CA ARG A 331 26.73 50.35 3.54
C ARG A 331 27.71 50.68 2.42
N ASN A 332 28.12 51.96 2.34
CA ASN A 332 29.08 52.44 1.34
C ASN A 332 30.51 51.92 1.57
N ALA A 333 30.82 51.45 2.78
CA ALA A 333 32.14 50.90 3.12
C ALA A 333 32.26 49.40 2.78
N SER A 334 31.18 48.73 2.37
CA SER A 334 31.18 47.34 1.90
C SER A 334 30.90 47.27 0.40
N TYR A 335 31.23 46.14 -0.22
CA TYR A 335 30.97 45.83 -1.63
C TYR A 335 30.97 44.30 -1.83
N ALA A 336 30.55 43.83 -3.01
CA ALA A 336 30.47 42.40 -3.31
C ALA A 336 31.85 41.72 -3.17
N GLY A 337 31.92 40.68 -2.33
CA GLY A 337 33.15 39.94 -2.03
C GLY A 337 34.05 40.63 -1.01
N ARG A 338 33.59 41.69 -0.32
CA ARG A 338 34.36 42.31 0.75
C ARG A 338 34.50 41.34 1.93
N ALA A 339 35.73 40.94 2.21
CA ALA A 339 36.08 40.10 3.34
C ALA A 339 36.41 40.93 4.60
N PHE A 340 35.82 40.54 5.73
CA PHE A 340 36.07 41.07 7.06
C PHE A 340 36.73 39.98 7.92
N PRO A 341 38.03 40.09 8.23
CA PRO A 341 38.73 39.05 8.98
C PRO A 341 38.13 38.90 10.38
N LEU A 342 37.87 37.67 10.77
CA LEU A 342 37.33 37.32 12.08
C LEU A 342 38.48 36.97 13.04
N ARG A 343 38.24 37.15 14.34
CA ARG A 343 39.16 36.72 15.41
C ARG A 343 38.72 35.36 15.96
N TRP A 344 39.65 34.59 16.52
CA TRP A 344 39.34 33.25 17.05
C TRP A 344 38.27 33.28 18.14
N THR A 345 38.22 34.34 18.94
CA THR A 345 37.19 34.54 19.97
C THR A 345 35.78 34.77 19.41
N GLN A 346 35.68 35.08 18.11
CA GLN A 346 34.44 35.39 17.42
C GLN A 346 33.85 34.20 16.67
N THR A 347 34.59 33.08 16.56
CA THR A 347 34.20 31.91 15.74
C THR A 347 34.48 30.62 16.48
N ASN A 348 33.54 29.68 16.41
CA ASN A 348 33.70 28.34 16.96
C ASN A 348 33.85 27.33 15.83
N PHE A 349 34.82 26.42 15.95
CA PHE A 349 35.08 25.37 14.97
C PHE A 349 34.95 23.99 15.59
N PHE A 350 34.38 23.05 14.83
CA PHE A 350 34.30 21.64 15.17
C PHE A 350 34.42 20.83 13.88
N GLY A 351 35.27 19.80 13.87
CA GLY A 351 35.47 18.94 12.69
C GLY A 351 35.93 19.66 11.42
N GLY A 352 36.64 20.79 11.55
CA GLY A 352 37.07 21.60 10.38
C GLY A 352 35.94 22.43 9.75
N GLN A 353 34.89 22.71 10.52
CA GLN A 353 33.73 23.47 10.07
C GLN A 353 33.39 24.56 11.08
N VAL A 354 32.86 25.68 10.59
CA VAL A 354 32.33 26.77 11.42
C VAL A 354 31.00 26.30 12.00
N GLN A 355 30.89 26.34 13.33
CA GLN A 355 29.68 25.96 14.06
C GLN A 355 28.92 27.17 14.60
N GLY A 356 29.60 28.32 14.73
CA GLY A 356 28.97 29.53 15.22
C GLY A 356 29.86 30.75 15.06
N VAL A 357 29.23 31.90 14.91
CA VAL A 357 29.90 33.21 14.83
C VAL A 357 29.26 34.14 15.86
N ASN A 358 30.03 34.53 16.87
CA ASN A 358 29.55 35.24 18.08
C ASN A 358 29.25 36.72 17.86
N MET A 359 29.43 37.25 16.63
CA MET A 359 29.14 38.65 16.28
C MET A 359 27.80 38.84 15.58
N LEU A 360 27.05 37.76 15.36
CA LEU A 360 25.71 37.86 14.82
C LEU A 360 24.71 37.79 15.94
N TYR A 361 23.77 38.72 15.88
CA TYR A 361 22.84 38.97 16.97
C TYR A 361 21.74 37.90 17.09
N MET A 362 21.55 37.08 16.04
CA MET A 362 20.72 35.88 16.07
C MET A 362 21.54 34.58 16.14
N GLY A 363 22.83 34.68 16.47
CA GLY A 363 23.76 33.54 16.47
C GLY A 363 23.45 32.51 17.57
N PRO A 364 23.98 31.28 17.43
CA PRO A 364 23.74 30.16 18.36
C PRO A 364 24.24 30.39 19.80
N VAL A 365 24.90 31.52 20.08
CA VAL A 365 25.57 31.85 21.36
C VAL A 365 25.14 33.23 21.90
N THR A 366 24.28 34.00 21.21
CA THR A 366 23.95 35.35 21.66
C THR A 366 22.76 35.39 22.63
N THR A 367 23.00 36.00 23.79
CA THR A 367 22.11 36.11 24.95
C THR A 367 21.12 37.29 24.90
N ASP A 368 21.00 37.97 23.76
CA ASP A 368 20.19 39.19 23.66
C ASP A 368 18.76 38.90 23.20
N LYS A 369 17.83 38.97 24.17
CA LYS A 369 16.42 38.61 24.02
C LYS A 369 15.62 39.58 23.15
N HIS A 370 16.09 40.82 22.93
CA HIS A 370 15.28 41.86 22.31
C HIS A 370 15.10 41.71 20.80
N LEU A 371 16.10 41.17 20.10
CA LEU A 371 16.00 40.91 18.65
C LEU A 371 15.36 39.57 18.32
N ALA A 372 15.54 38.54 19.15
CA ALA A 372 14.78 37.30 19.03
C ALA A 372 13.29 37.60 19.07
N THR A 373 12.81 38.33 20.09
CA THR A 373 11.41 38.81 20.18
C THR A 373 10.94 39.61 18.96
N SER A 374 11.83 40.37 18.32
CA SER A 374 11.50 41.16 17.12
C SER A 374 11.26 40.29 15.88
N CYS A 375 11.95 39.16 15.77
CA CYS A 375 11.78 38.16 14.72
C CYS A 375 10.65 37.20 15.05
N GLU A 376 10.59 36.66 16.27
CA GLU A 376 9.61 35.67 16.73
C GLU A 376 8.20 36.27 16.79
N GLY A 377 8.08 37.58 17.01
CA GLY A 377 6.81 38.29 17.00
C GLY A 377 6.05 38.24 18.32
N TYR A 378 6.61 37.60 19.35
CA TYR A 378 6.10 37.61 20.72
C TYR A 378 7.26 37.73 21.73
N GLY A 379 6.96 38.20 22.93
CA GLY A 379 7.87 38.25 24.06
C GLY A 379 7.26 37.59 25.30
N GLY A 380 8.10 37.30 26.28
CA GLY A 380 7.65 36.62 27.51
C GLY A 380 6.58 37.37 28.32
N GLN A 381 6.44 38.69 28.13
CA GLN A 381 5.41 39.50 28.78
C GLN A 381 4.08 39.55 28.02
N ASP A 382 4.02 39.01 26.81
CA ASP A 382 2.76 38.90 26.07
C ASP A 382 1.87 37.83 26.72
N THR A 383 0.56 37.93 26.49
CA THR A 383 -0.41 36.98 27.05
C THR A 383 -0.29 35.59 26.42
N ALA A 384 -0.29 34.54 27.23
CA ALA A 384 -0.38 33.16 26.77
C ALA A 384 -1.79 32.90 26.23
N ASN A 385 -1.96 32.92 24.91
CA ASN A 385 -3.24 32.75 24.23
C ASN A 385 -3.08 32.02 22.88
N ILE A 386 -4.20 31.67 22.26
CA ILE A 386 -4.24 30.98 20.96
C ILE A 386 -3.71 31.83 19.79
N SER A 387 -3.66 33.15 19.93
CA SER A 387 -3.21 34.07 18.89
C SER A 387 -1.68 34.19 18.85
N ASN A 388 -0.99 34.04 19.97
CA ASN A 388 0.46 34.11 20.03
C ASN A 388 1.07 32.75 19.68
N VAL A 389 1.40 32.57 18.41
CA VAL A 389 2.00 31.34 17.88
C VAL A 389 3.48 31.23 18.26
N ALA A 390 3.92 30.01 18.61
CA ALA A 390 5.31 29.67 18.83
C ALA A 390 6.09 29.69 17.51
N VAL A 391 6.81 30.79 17.27
CA VAL A 391 7.80 30.93 16.21
C VAL A 391 9.19 31.01 16.85
N SER A 392 10.06 30.08 16.49
CA SER A 392 11.47 30.08 16.85
C SER A 392 12.30 30.69 15.73
N CYS A 393 13.01 31.76 16.03
CA CYS A 393 13.96 32.37 15.10
C CYS A 393 15.40 31.94 15.43
N SER A 394 16.17 31.58 14.41
CA SER A 394 17.57 31.21 14.58
C SER A 394 18.41 31.56 13.35
N LEU A 395 19.69 31.83 13.58
CA LEU A 395 20.68 31.90 12.52
C LEU A 395 21.28 30.51 12.29
N PHE A 396 21.06 29.97 11.10
CA PHE A 396 21.57 28.69 10.67
C PHE A 396 22.80 28.88 9.77
N ILE A 397 23.92 28.30 10.18
CA ILE A 397 25.12 28.22 9.34
C ILE A 397 25.01 26.92 8.55
N GLY A 398 24.94 27.06 7.22
CA GLY A 398 24.84 25.91 6.32
C GLY A 398 26.09 25.03 6.34
N PRO A 399 25.99 23.80 5.80
CA PRO A 399 27.12 22.89 5.63
C PRO A 399 28.22 23.53 4.75
N PRO A 400 29.49 23.21 5.02
CA PRO A 400 30.61 23.76 4.26
C PRO A 400 30.61 23.29 2.80
N GLN A 401 30.91 24.23 1.91
CA GLN A 401 31.05 24.01 0.48
C GLN A 401 32.47 24.36 0.05
N ARG A 402 33.07 23.52 -0.76
CA ARG A 402 34.43 23.70 -1.25
C ARG A 402 34.46 24.68 -2.42
N ILE A 403 35.38 25.65 -2.42
CA ILE A 403 35.43 26.72 -3.45
C ILE A 403 36.72 26.75 -4.30
N ASP A 404 37.75 25.96 -3.96
CA ASP A 404 39.03 25.86 -4.69
C ASP A 404 39.04 24.86 -5.87
N ALA A 405 37.86 24.44 -6.36
CA ALA A 405 37.69 23.43 -7.41
C ALA A 405 38.25 22.02 -7.11
N GLY A 406 38.67 21.73 -5.88
CA GLY A 406 39.03 20.38 -5.45
C GLY A 406 37.81 19.49 -5.18
N ASP A 407 38.04 18.22 -4.84
CA ASP A 407 36.96 17.28 -4.51
C ASP A 407 36.18 17.77 -3.27
N PRO A 408 34.85 18.03 -3.38
CA PRO A 408 34.02 18.46 -2.25
C PRO A 408 33.93 17.45 -1.10
N LEU A 409 34.33 16.19 -1.32
CA LEU A 409 34.29 15.13 -0.31
C LEU A 409 35.60 14.99 0.47
N LEU A 410 36.68 15.60 0.00
CA LEU A 410 38.01 15.43 0.58
C LEU A 410 38.52 16.75 1.16
N PRO A 411 38.62 16.90 2.49
CA PRO A 411 39.35 18.01 3.10
C PRO A 411 40.84 17.83 2.79
N GLY A 412 41.34 18.58 1.80
CA GLY A 412 42.74 18.58 1.43
C GLY A 412 43.54 19.66 2.16
N ASP A 413 44.87 19.54 2.12
CA ASP A 413 45.78 20.56 2.65
C ASP A 413 45.55 21.89 1.93
N ASN A 414 45.42 22.97 2.71
CA ASN A 414 45.17 24.32 2.20
C ASN A 414 43.88 24.43 1.36
N SER A 415 42.89 23.59 1.66
CA SER A 415 41.60 23.62 0.99
C SER A 415 40.76 24.80 1.48
N THR A 416 40.06 25.47 0.55
CA THR A 416 39.23 26.63 0.88
C THR A 416 37.75 26.27 0.87
N TRP A 417 37.04 26.75 1.89
CA TRP A 417 35.66 26.40 2.18
C TRP A 417 34.84 27.65 2.48
N SER A 418 33.56 27.59 2.15
CA SER A 418 32.59 28.64 2.39
C SER A 418 31.32 28.06 3.01
N GLN A 419 30.82 28.70 4.06
CA GLN A 419 29.54 28.37 4.70
C GLN A 419 28.58 29.55 4.60
N ARG A 420 27.43 29.32 3.96
CA ARG A 420 26.35 30.32 3.86
C ARG A 420 25.59 30.45 5.16
N MET A 421 25.07 31.64 5.41
CA MET A 421 24.35 31.98 6.63
C MET A 421 22.90 32.31 6.32
N PHE A 422 21.98 31.66 7.02
CA PHE A 422 20.55 31.79 6.80
C PHE A 422 19.87 32.25 8.08
N SER A 423 18.95 33.19 7.96
CA SER A 423 17.98 33.48 9.03
C SER A 423 16.77 32.61 8.79
N CYS A 424 16.41 31.79 9.77
CA CYS A 424 15.30 30.86 9.68
C CYS A 424 14.25 31.18 10.75
N ALA A 425 12.99 31.13 10.37
CA ALA A 425 11.86 31.15 11.27
C ALA A 425 11.13 29.81 11.16
N SER A 426 10.98 29.15 12.30
CA SER A 426 10.48 27.79 12.39
C SER A 426 9.36 27.72 13.41
N GLY A 427 8.41 26.82 13.21
CA GLY A 427 7.30 26.60 14.11
C GLY A 427 6.80 25.17 13.99
N THR A 428 5.81 24.83 14.80
CA THR A 428 5.17 23.52 14.74
C THR A 428 3.69 23.70 14.55
N ARG A 429 3.15 22.96 13.57
CA ARG A 429 1.72 22.89 13.34
C ARG A 429 1.19 21.49 13.60
N ALA A 430 0.05 21.40 14.24
CA ALA A 430 -0.71 20.19 14.45
C ALA A 430 -1.81 20.07 13.38
N ARG A 431 -2.01 18.85 12.88
CA ARG A 431 -3.03 18.54 11.87
C ARG A 431 -3.55 17.12 12.10
N MET A 432 -4.82 16.89 11.75
CA MET A 432 -5.38 15.54 11.68
C MET A 432 -5.06 14.90 10.33
N GLN A 433 -4.45 13.72 10.36
CA GLN A 433 -4.13 12.95 9.15
C GLN A 433 -4.72 11.56 9.21
N ARG A 434 -5.16 11.05 8.07
CA ARG A 434 -5.61 9.66 7.93
C ARG A 434 -4.45 8.82 7.44
N ILE A 435 -4.00 7.93 8.30
CA ILE A 435 -2.95 6.97 8.02
C ILE A 435 -3.60 5.66 7.59
N THR A 436 -3.18 5.12 6.46
CA THR A 436 -3.58 3.80 5.99
C THR A 436 -2.38 2.86 6.11
N PHE A 437 -2.58 1.80 6.85
CA PHE A 437 -1.62 0.73 7.07
C PHE A 437 -1.98 -0.47 6.22
N GLY A 438 -0.98 -1.21 5.77
CA GLY A 438 -1.13 -2.49 5.11
C GLY A 438 0.04 -3.40 5.43
N PHE A 439 -0.19 -4.71 5.45
CA PHE A 439 0.90 -5.70 5.45
C PHE A 439 0.49 -6.93 4.64
N ASN A 440 1.49 -7.63 4.09
CA ASN A 440 1.31 -8.86 3.33
C ASN A 440 2.04 -10.00 4.03
N GLY A 441 1.35 -10.74 4.90
CA GLY A 441 1.90 -11.91 5.58
C GLY A 441 2.34 -11.62 7.03
N THR A 442 3.59 -11.22 7.25
CA THR A 442 4.14 -11.08 8.61
C THR A 442 3.62 -9.84 9.33
N MET A 443 3.22 -10.02 10.58
CA MET A 443 2.77 -8.94 11.46
C MET A 443 3.97 -8.41 12.27
N ASP A 444 4.81 -7.60 11.62
CA ASP A 444 5.84 -6.82 12.29
C ASP A 444 5.77 -5.36 11.85
N LEU A 445 6.25 -4.44 12.70
CA LEU A 445 6.30 -3.01 12.44
C LEU A 445 7.12 -2.68 11.19
N GLY A 446 8.21 -3.41 10.96
CA GLY A 446 9.08 -3.21 9.80
C GLY A 446 8.48 -3.63 8.46
N SER A 447 7.43 -4.47 8.46
CA SER A 447 6.76 -4.92 7.23
C SER A 447 5.48 -4.14 6.91
N LEU A 448 5.19 -3.07 7.65
CA LEU A 448 4.04 -2.20 7.41
C LEU A 448 4.30 -1.29 6.20
N VAL A 449 3.35 -1.30 5.27
CA VAL A 449 3.21 -0.29 4.23
C VAL A 449 2.33 0.81 4.79
N ILE A 450 2.92 1.98 4.98
CA ILE A 450 2.24 3.14 5.58
C ILE A 450 2.04 4.20 4.49
N SER A 451 0.83 4.74 4.42
CA SER A 451 0.52 5.89 3.56
C SER A 451 -0.31 6.89 4.34
N ARG A 452 -0.12 8.18 4.05
CA ARG A 452 -0.82 9.26 4.74
C ARG A 452 -1.62 10.11 3.77
N SER A 453 -2.77 10.59 4.23
CA SER A 453 -3.66 11.47 3.49
C SER A 453 -4.21 12.57 4.40
N ASN A 454 -4.44 13.75 3.84
CA ASN A 454 -5.01 14.86 4.58
C ASN A 454 -6.50 14.62 4.84
N ILE A 455 -6.98 15.09 5.98
CA ILE A 455 -8.40 15.14 6.31
C ILE A 455 -8.84 16.59 6.09
N ASP A 456 -9.55 16.84 4.99
CA ASP A 456 -9.92 18.21 4.56
C ASP A 456 -11.14 18.79 5.33
N SER A 457 -11.45 18.25 6.50
CA SER A 457 -12.52 18.74 7.36
C SER A 457 -11.94 19.53 8.53
N PRO A 458 -12.31 20.81 8.72
CA PRO A 458 -11.82 21.61 9.85
C PRO A 458 -12.27 20.99 11.17
N VAL A 459 -11.36 20.91 12.12
CA VAL A 459 -11.63 20.40 13.47
C VAL A 459 -11.57 21.52 14.49
N LEU A 460 -12.18 21.31 15.66
CA LEU A 460 -12.12 22.25 16.77
C LEU A 460 -10.82 22.04 17.58
N TRP A 461 -9.91 22.99 17.46
CA TRP A 461 -8.71 23.08 18.27
C TRP A 461 -8.97 23.95 19.48
N ALA A 462 -8.35 23.61 20.60
CA ALA A 462 -8.45 24.39 21.82
C ALA A 462 -7.08 24.56 22.49
N THR A 463 -6.97 25.67 23.20
CA THR A 463 -5.89 25.96 24.15
C THR A 463 -6.51 26.32 25.48
N GLU A 464 -5.79 26.04 26.57
CA GLU A 464 -6.22 26.44 27.91
C GLU A 464 -6.23 27.96 28.06
N ASN A 465 -7.32 28.52 28.59
CA ASN A 465 -7.40 29.94 28.91
C ASN A 465 -6.80 30.20 30.31
N THR A 466 -5.53 30.59 30.35
CA THR A 466 -4.77 30.77 31.61
C THR A 466 -4.82 32.19 32.15
N GLY A 467 -4.97 33.19 31.29
CA GLY A 467 -4.85 34.61 31.65
C GLY A 467 -3.44 35.04 32.11
N MET A 468 -2.42 34.18 31.93
CA MET A 468 -1.04 34.43 32.36
C MET A 468 -0.17 34.92 31.19
N ASN A 469 1.03 35.42 31.50
CA ASN A 469 2.02 35.78 30.48
C ASN A 469 2.74 34.52 29.97
N ILE A 470 3.21 34.56 28.72
CA ILE A 470 3.96 33.48 28.06
C ILE A 470 5.13 33.01 28.92
N SER A 471 5.89 33.91 29.56
CA SER A 471 7.04 33.50 30.38
C SER A 471 6.70 32.69 31.63
N ASN A 472 5.43 32.67 32.04
CA ASN A 472 5.00 32.06 33.30
C ASN A 472 4.25 30.75 33.12
N VAL A 473 3.85 30.33 31.92
CA VAL A 473 3.04 29.11 31.74
C VAL A 473 3.27 28.45 30.38
N ASP A 474 3.23 27.13 30.38
CA ASP A 474 3.07 26.32 29.16
C ASP A 474 1.63 25.84 29.06
N MET A 475 0.95 26.26 28.00
CA MET A 475 -0.46 25.96 27.78
C MET A 475 -0.65 24.52 27.32
N ILE A 476 -1.79 23.94 27.73
CA ILE A 476 -2.28 22.69 27.16
C ILE A 476 -3.03 23.01 25.88
N TRP A 477 -2.77 22.22 24.83
CA TRP A 477 -3.41 22.35 23.54
C TRP A 477 -3.78 20.99 22.94
N GLY A 478 -4.73 21.00 22.01
CA GLY A 478 -5.20 19.79 21.35
C GLY A 478 -6.57 19.95 20.70
N ARG A 479 -7.03 18.88 20.04
CA ARG A 479 -8.41 18.79 19.55
C ARG A 479 -9.35 18.46 20.70
N VAL A 480 -10.51 19.11 20.71
CA VAL A 480 -11.57 18.88 21.70
C VAL A 480 -12.90 18.57 21.01
N ALA A 481 -13.88 18.08 21.77
CA ALA A 481 -15.23 17.85 21.25
C ALA A 481 -15.90 19.16 20.84
N ASP A 482 -16.70 19.11 19.77
CA ASP A 482 -17.38 20.29 19.22
C ASP A 482 -18.30 21.02 20.22
N SER A 483 -18.79 20.32 21.24
CA SER A 483 -19.61 20.88 22.32
C SER A 483 -18.87 21.87 23.23
N LEU A 484 -17.53 21.88 23.21
CA LEU A 484 -16.69 22.74 24.05
C LEU A 484 -16.30 24.06 23.36
N GLN A 485 -16.88 24.37 22.20
CA GLN A 485 -16.53 25.55 21.42
C GLN A 485 -16.65 26.86 22.21
N ASP A 486 -17.72 27.00 23.00
CA ASP A 486 -18.05 28.21 23.76
C ASP A 486 -17.68 28.12 25.25
N ASP A 487 -16.83 27.15 25.63
CA ASP A 487 -16.40 26.98 27.02
C ASP A 487 -15.45 28.11 27.46
N PRO A 488 -15.74 28.84 28.56
CA PRO A 488 -14.95 30.01 28.97
C PRO A 488 -13.53 29.68 29.47
N SER A 489 -13.27 28.42 29.86
CA SER A 489 -11.94 28.00 30.30
C SER A 489 -11.02 27.63 29.13
N LEU A 490 -11.51 27.67 27.90
CA LEU A 490 -10.77 27.34 26.70
C LEU A 490 -10.80 28.50 25.71
N GLN A 491 -9.77 28.61 24.90
CA GLN A 491 -9.78 29.42 23.68
C GLN A 491 -9.78 28.47 22.51
N THR A 492 -10.76 28.60 21.62
CA THR A 492 -11.01 27.63 20.54
C THR A 492 -10.91 28.25 19.15
N ILE A 493 -10.53 27.45 18.17
CA ILE A 493 -10.50 27.83 16.75
C ILE A 493 -10.88 26.62 15.88
N ARG A 494 -11.66 26.85 14.82
CA ARG A 494 -11.93 25.84 13.79
C ARG A 494 -10.97 26.01 12.63
N SER A 495 -10.15 25.00 12.38
CA SER A 495 -9.15 25.03 11.33
C SER A 495 -8.72 23.62 10.93
N ASP A 496 -8.20 23.45 9.72
CA ASP A 496 -7.52 22.23 9.25
C ASP A 496 -6.09 22.13 9.81
N VAL A 497 -5.49 23.28 10.15
CA VAL A 497 -4.16 23.43 10.74
C VAL A 497 -4.23 24.22 12.03
N PHE A 498 -3.48 23.78 13.03
CA PHE A 498 -3.32 24.50 14.27
C PHE A 498 -1.85 24.76 14.56
N TYR A 499 -1.43 26.02 14.59
CA TYR A 499 -0.09 26.38 15.02
C TYR A 499 -0.01 26.34 16.54
N VAL A 500 0.99 25.62 17.05
CA VAL A 500 1.21 25.48 18.49
C VAL A 500 1.48 26.87 19.10
N PRO A 501 0.77 27.26 20.17
CA PRO A 501 0.95 28.58 20.77
C PRO A 501 2.23 28.64 21.62
N ALA A 502 2.76 29.85 21.77
CA ALA A 502 3.97 30.11 22.54
C ALA A 502 3.75 29.92 24.05
N GLY A 503 4.70 29.25 24.69
CA GLY A 503 4.74 29.02 26.14
C GLY A 503 6.07 29.43 26.77
N SER A 504 6.19 29.13 28.06
CA SER A 504 7.41 29.40 28.84
C SER A 504 8.63 28.68 28.26
N ALA A 505 8.43 27.46 27.74
CA ALA A 505 9.48 26.67 27.13
C ALA A 505 10.06 27.32 25.87
N ASP A 506 9.26 28.09 25.12
CA ASP A 506 9.75 28.83 23.95
C ASP A 506 10.68 29.98 24.36
N VAL A 507 10.40 30.65 25.48
CA VAL A 507 11.18 31.78 25.98
C VAL A 507 12.46 31.33 26.68
N TRP A 508 12.39 30.26 27.47
CA TRP A 508 13.47 29.83 28.35
C TRP A 508 14.28 28.65 27.79
N GLY A 509 13.69 27.85 26.91
CA GLY A 509 14.30 26.63 26.38
C GLY A 509 14.56 25.57 27.44
N VAL A 510 13.79 25.55 28.52
CA VAL A 510 13.90 24.58 29.62
C VAL A 510 12.55 23.98 29.94
N THR A 511 12.59 22.74 30.43
CA THR A 511 11.41 21.98 30.85
C THR A 511 11.31 21.94 32.35
N THR A 512 10.11 22.15 32.90
CA THR A 512 9.85 22.07 34.33
C THR A 512 8.58 21.25 34.57
N GLY A 513 8.75 19.91 34.58
CA GLY A 513 7.66 18.95 34.76
C GLY A 513 7.46 18.00 33.59
N GLY A 514 6.53 17.07 33.75
CA GLY A 514 6.20 16.02 32.79
C GLY A 514 5.16 16.40 31.75
N LEU A 515 4.95 17.69 31.47
CA LEU A 515 3.99 18.15 30.46
C LEU A 515 4.63 18.11 29.06
N PRO A 516 4.15 17.27 28.12
CA PRO A 516 4.77 17.10 26.80
C PRO A 516 4.39 18.18 25.77
N SER A 517 3.45 19.09 26.06
CA SER A 517 3.07 20.18 25.12
C SER A 517 4.24 21.09 24.74
N VAL A 518 5.28 21.12 25.59
CA VAL A 518 6.50 21.91 25.43
C VAL A 518 7.52 21.30 24.47
N LEU A 519 7.36 20.02 24.09
CA LEU A 519 8.34 19.30 23.27
C LEU A 519 8.68 20.01 21.95
N PRO A 520 7.70 20.51 21.18
CA PRO A 520 7.98 21.29 19.97
C PRO A 520 8.93 22.47 20.21
N ALA A 521 8.68 23.24 21.27
CA ALA A 521 9.48 24.40 21.67
C ALA A 521 10.92 23.99 22.04
N LEU A 522 11.07 22.89 22.80
CA LEU A 522 12.38 22.41 23.22
C LEU A 522 13.20 21.83 22.07
N ALA A 523 12.54 21.21 21.09
CA ALA A 523 13.21 20.72 19.87
C ALA A 523 13.74 21.88 19.04
N TRP A 524 12.96 22.94 18.82
CA TRP A 524 13.43 24.15 18.12
C TRP A 524 14.53 24.87 18.88
N ASN A 525 14.38 25.03 20.20
CA ASN A 525 15.44 25.59 21.05
C ASN A 525 16.75 24.79 20.98
N SER A 526 16.65 23.46 20.91
CA SER A 526 17.82 22.59 20.77
C SER A 526 18.52 22.77 19.42
N ILE A 527 17.75 23.00 18.36
CA ILE A 527 18.29 23.32 17.03
C ILE A 527 18.95 24.70 17.04
N ALA A 528 18.30 25.70 17.62
CA ALA A 528 18.88 27.04 17.74
C ALA A 528 20.18 27.06 18.56
N LYS A 529 20.33 26.14 19.51
CA LYS A 529 21.49 25.99 20.42
C LYS A 529 22.31 24.72 20.16
N LEU A 530 22.40 24.26 18.90
CA LEU A 530 23.09 23.03 18.48
C LEU A 530 24.46 22.80 19.13
N MET A 531 25.21 23.86 19.42
CA MET A 531 26.54 23.79 20.03
C MET A 531 26.57 23.48 21.54
N SER A 532 25.45 23.62 22.25
CA SER A 532 25.42 23.52 23.72
C SER A 532 24.91 22.18 24.25
N ASN A 533 24.23 21.37 23.43
CA ASN A 533 23.52 20.19 23.90
C ASN A 533 24.28 18.89 23.61
N LYS A 534 25.18 18.51 24.53
CA LYS A 534 25.99 17.27 24.44
C LYS A 534 25.19 15.97 24.43
N ASN A 535 23.90 16.03 24.71
CA ASN A 535 23.02 14.85 24.75
C ASN A 535 22.40 14.53 23.38
N LEU A 536 22.55 15.42 22.40
CA LEU A 536 22.08 15.21 21.03
C LEU A 536 23.20 14.70 20.13
N VAL A 537 22.80 14.04 19.05
CA VAL A 537 23.73 13.65 17.98
C VAL A 537 24.30 14.89 17.28
N ASP A 538 25.48 14.72 16.71
CA ASP A 538 26.11 15.73 15.87
C ASP A 538 25.33 15.90 14.55
N TYR A 539 24.52 16.96 14.48
CA TYR A 539 23.83 17.34 13.25
C TYR A 539 24.68 18.18 12.30
N SER A 540 25.88 18.63 12.69
CA SER A 540 26.77 19.38 11.79
C SER A 540 27.36 18.49 10.70
N GLY A 541 27.41 17.17 10.94
CA GLY A 541 28.01 16.20 10.04
C GLY A 541 29.53 16.09 10.16
N ALA A 542 30.13 16.71 11.18
CA ALA A 542 31.56 16.62 11.50
C ALA A 542 32.01 15.19 11.84
N SER A 543 31.13 14.40 12.45
CA SER A 543 31.33 12.98 12.77
C SER A 543 30.54 12.03 11.87
N ASN A 544 29.57 12.55 11.10
CA ASN A 544 28.71 11.78 10.20
C ASN A 544 28.76 12.36 8.77
N TYR A 545 29.70 11.85 7.97
CA TYR A 545 29.92 12.33 6.60
C TYR A 545 28.75 12.04 5.65
N GLY A 546 27.95 11.00 5.91
CA GLY A 546 26.71 10.74 5.16
C GLY A 546 25.68 11.85 5.37
N LEU A 547 25.54 12.30 6.62
CA LEU A 547 24.69 13.44 6.97
C LEU A 547 25.18 14.73 6.32
N LEU A 548 26.49 15.01 6.43
CA LEU A 548 27.11 16.16 5.81
C LEU A 548 26.81 16.20 4.30
N ARG A 549 26.97 15.07 3.61
CA ARG A 549 26.71 14.99 2.17
C ARG A 549 25.26 15.25 1.82
N LYS A 550 24.32 14.68 2.58
CA LYS A 550 22.87 14.91 2.40
C LYS A 550 22.54 16.41 2.54
N PHE A 551 23.08 17.06 3.57
CA PHE A 551 22.83 18.49 3.81
C PHE A 551 23.49 19.38 2.75
N GLN A 552 24.72 19.08 2.33
CA GLN A 552 25.37 19.78 1.22
C GLN A 552 24.52 19.73 -0.06
N GLN A 553 23.97 18.55 -0.38
CA GLN A 553 23.13 18.37 -1.56
C GLN A 553 21.84 19.19 -1.50
N LEU A 554 21.18 19.24 -0.34
CA LEU A 554 19.96 20.03 -0.15
C LEU A 554 20.23 21.53 -0.40
N ILE A 555 21.34 22.06 0.11
CA ILE A 555 21.72 23.47 -0.07
C ILE A 555 22.14 23.78 -1.50
N LEU A 556 22.82 22.83 -2.18
CA LEU A 556 23.22 23.01 -3.58
C LEU A 556 22.03 23.03 -4.55
N GLN A 557 20.93 22.33 -4.22
CA GLN A 557 19.70 22.34 -5.00
C GLN A 557 18.96 23.67 -4.87
N ASP A 558 18.70 24.08 -3.62
CA ASP A 558 18.07 25.36 -3.29
C ASP A 558 18.58 25.80 -1.91
N PRO A 559 19.34 26.90 -1.80
CA PRO A 559 19.89 27.34 -0.52
C PRO A 559 18.83 27.63 0.55
N GLY A 560 17.73 28.29 0.17
CA GLY A 560 16.68 28.70 1.11
C GLY A 560 15.82 27.52 1.53
N ASN A 561 15.26 26.80 0.56
CA ASN A 561 14.42 25.63 0.85
C ASN A 561 15.23 24.48 1.44
N GLY A 562 16.49 24.30 1.02
CA GLY A 562 17.41 23.32 1.56
C GLY A 562 17.72 23.57 3.03
N ALA A 563 17.99 24.82 3.42
CA ALA A 563 18.20 25.19 4.82
C ALA A 563 16.94 24.89 5.68
N ALA A 564 15.76 25.25 5.18
CA ALA A 564 14.50 24.95 5.85
C ALA A 564 14.26 23.43 5.98
N GLN A 565 14.55 22.66 4.93
CA GLN A 565 14.41 21.21 4.95
C GLN A 565 15.36 20.55 5.95
N ILE A 566 16.60 21.04 6.06
CA ILE A 566 17.56 20.56 7.06
C ILE A 566 17.01 20.76 8.48
N GLN A 567 16.46 21.94 8.77
CA GLN A 567 15.85 22.21 10.08
C GLN A 567 14.67 21.29 10.39
N LYS A 568 13.78 21.08 9.40
CA LYS A 568 12.63 20.17 9.52
C LYS A 568 13.08 18.73 9.82
N LEU A 569 14.12 18.25 9.14
CA LEU A 569 14.69 16.92 9.35
C LEU A 569 15.30 16.76 10.75
N MET A 570 16.08 17.75 11.22
CA MET A 570 16.64 17.75 12.58
C MET A 570 15.53 17.73 13.63
N TRP A 571 14.48 18.54 13.45
CA TRP A 571 13.36 18.59 14.38
C TRP A 571 12.65 17.24 14.47
N THR A 572 12.35 16.61 13.34
CA THR A 572 11.70 15.29 13.30
C THR A 572 12.56 14.22 13.97
N ASP A 573 13.88 14.25 13.78
CA ASP A 573 14.82 13.32 14.44
C ASP A 573 14.83 13.50 15.96
N ILE A 574 14.86 14.75 16.45
CA ILE A 574 14.78 15.06 17.89
C ILE A 574 13.43 14.59 18.47
N MET A 575 12.33 14.88 17.78
CA MET A 575 10.99 14.49 18.25
C MET A 575 10.83 12.98 18.29
N ALA A 576 11.28 12.25 17.27
CA ALA A 576 11.25 10.78 17.26
C ALA A 576 12.02 10.17 18.45
N ASN A 577 13.15 10.77 18.83
CA ASN A 577 13.97 10.33 19.96
C ASN A 577 13.38 10.68 21.34
N THR A 578 12.52 11.69 21.43
CA THR A 578 12.07 12.26 22.71
C THR A 578 10.61 12.00 23.03
N LEU A 579 9.79 11.77 22.02
CA LEU A 579 8.34 11.65 22.12
C LEU A 579 7.86 10.21 21.94
N VAL A 580 6.76 9.86 22.62
CA VAL A 580 6.02 8.61 22.47
C VAL A 580 4.53 8.94 22.51
N GLY A 581 3.75 8.45 21.55
CA GLY A 581 2.29 8.50 21.56
C GLY A 581 1.69 7.35 22.39
N THR A 582 0.56 7.61 23.04
CA THR A 582 -0.06 6.67 23.99
C THR A 582 -1.35 6.01 23.47
N ASP A 583 -1.96 6.54 22.40
CA ASP A 583 -3.26 6.06 21.90
C ASP A 583 -3.18 4.66 21.30
N SER A 584 -3.78 3.69 21.99
CA SER A 584 -3.91 2.30 21.55
C SER A 584 -5.37 1.93 21.34
N ARG A 585 -5.59 0.99 20.42
CA ARG A 585 -6.92 0.49 20.06
C ARG A 585 -7.00 -1.01 20.27
N THR A 586 -8.12 -1.45 20.83
CA THR A 586 -8.44 -2.87 21.04
C THR A 586 -9.20 -3.47 19.86
N THR A 587 -9.80 -2.63 19.01
CA THR A 587 -10.56 -3.03 17.82
C THR A 587 -10.23 -2.12 16.64
N LEU A 588 -10.06 -2.72 15.46
CA LEU A 588 -9.77 -2.02 14.21
C LEU A 588 -10.76 -2.42 13.12
N MET A 589 -11.10 -1.49 12.24
CA MET A 589 -11.88 -1.77 11.04
C MET A 589 -10.92 -2.15 9.91
N ILE A 590 -10.92 -3.42 9.53
CA ILE A 590 -9.96 -3.99 8.59
C ILE A 590 -10.61 -4.41 7.27
N GLY A 591 -9.90 -4.19 6.17
CA GLY A 591 -10.13 -4.85 4.89
C GLY A 591 -9.11 -5.96 4.71
N GLU A 592 -9.49 -7.20 4.97
CA GLU A 592 -8.61 -8.35 4.72
C GLU A 592 -8.29 -8.48 3.23
N ASN A 593 -7.06 -8.89 2.92
CA ASN A 593 -6.65 -9.22 1.56
C ASN A 593 -7.33 -10.53 1.12
N ILE A 594 -8.23 -10.42 0.15
CA ILE A 594 -8.88 -11.55 -0.50
C ILE A 594 -8.21 -11.83 -1.85
N SER A 595 -7.84 -13.10 -2.04
CA SER A 595 -7.31 -13.60 -3.32
C SER A 595 -8.41 -13.51 -4.38
N ALA A 596 -8.24 -12.65 -5.38
CA ALA A 596 -9.10 -12.64 -6.56
C ALA A 596 -8.54 -13.61 -7.60
N VAL A 597 -9.41 -14.29 -8.35
CA VAL A 597 -8.99 -15.07 -9.52
C VAL A 597 -9.12 -14.16 -10.74
N SER A 598 -8.05 -14.03 -11.50
CA SER A 598 -8.05 -13.35 -12.80
C SER A 598 -8.14 -14.39 -13.90
N TYR A 599 -8.98 -14.13 -14.90
CA TYR A 599 -9.11 -14.98 -16.08
C TYR A 599 -8.76 -14.21 -17.36
N ASP A 600 -7.77 -14.66 -18.12
CA ASP A 600 -7.46 -14.09 -19.43
C ASP A 600 -8.40 -14.66 -20.51
N LEU A 601 -9.28 -13.80 -21.05
CA LEU A 601 -10.29 -14.16 -22.04
C LEU A 601 -9.72 -14.77 -23.33
N ARG A 602 -8.43 -14.58 -23.65
CA ARG A 602 -7.79 -15.21 -24.82
C ARG A 602 -7.88 -16.74 -24.77
N TYR A 603 -7.81 -17.32 -23.57
CA TYR A 603 -7.87 -18.77 -23.37
C TYR A 603 -9.31 -19.32 -23.45
N ALA A 604 -10.34 -18.46 -23.46
CA ALA A 604 -11.73 -18.88 -23.63
C ALA A 604 -12.18 -18.96 -25.11
N ILE A 605 -11.36 -18.56 -26.07
CA ILE A 605 -11.72 -18.57 -27.50
C ILE A 605 -12.22 -19.95 -27.98
N PRO A 606 -11.54 -21.09 -27.69
CA PRO A 606 -12.02 -22.41 -28.11
C PRO A 606 -13.38 -22.77 -27.49
N ALA A 607 -13.65 -22.32 -26.25
CA ALA A 607 -14.90 -22.58 -25.56
C ALA A 607 -16.07 -21.79 -26.17
N PHE A 608 -15.86 -20.55 -26.61
CA PHE A 608 -16.88 -19.79 -27.32
C PHE A 608 -17.24 -20.43 -28.67
N LEU A 609 -16.25 -20.94 -29.40
CA LEU A 609 -16.49 -21.70 -30.64
C LEU A 609 -17.26 -23.00 -30.37
N LEU A 610 -16.93 -23.69 -29.26
CA LEU A 610 -17.64 -24.89 -28.82
C LEU A 610 -19.12 -24.58 -28.53
N LEU A 611 -19.38 -23.50 -27.81
CA LEU A 611 -20.73 -23.08 -27.42
C LEU A 611 -21.55 -22.69 -28.66
N LEU A 612 -20.94 -21.98 -29.62
CA LEU A 612 -21.58 -21.59 -30.88
C LEU A 612 -22.00 -22.81 -31.73
N LEU A 613 -21.22 -23.90 -31.70
CA LEU A 613 -21.57 -25.16 -32.36
C LEU A 613 -22.57 -26.00 -31.56
N TRP A 614 -22.39 -26.08 -30.24
CA TRP A 614 -23.20 -26.92 -29.36
C TRP A 614 -24.65 -26.43 -29.27
N LEU A 615 -24.87 -25.13 -29.06
CA LEU A 615 -26.19 -24.55 -28.80
C LEU A 615 -27.22 -24.87 -29.92
N PRO A 616 -26.94 -24.68 -31.22
CA PRO A 616 -27.89 -25.03 -32.29
C PRO A 616 -28.09 -26.54 -32.43
N ILE A 617 -27.05 -27.36 -32.24
CA ILE A 617 -27.12 -28.82 -32.34
C ILE A 617 -27.98 -29.39 -31.20
N PHE A 618 -27.75 -28.92 -29.97
CA PHE A 618 -28.49 -29.35 -28.80
C PHE A 618 -29.96 -28.90 -28.86
N ALA A 619 -30.21 -27.64 -29.24
CA ALA A 619 -31.56 -27.11 -29.37
C ALA A 619 -32.38 -27.83 -30.46
N SER A 620 -31.77 -28.13 -31.62
CA SER A 620 -32.45 -28.88 -32.69
C SER A 620 -32.73 -30.34 -32.31
N ALA A 621 -31.79 -31.00 -31.62
CA ALA A 621 -32.01 -32.36 -31.12
C ALA A 621 -33.16 -32.41 -30.10
N ILE A 622 -33.19 -31.47 -29.15
CA ILE A 622 -34.27 -31.35 -28.17
C ILE A 622 -35.60 -31.05 -28.87
N PHE A 623 -35.63 -30.12 -29.82
CA PHE A 623 -36.83 -29.77 -30.56
C PHE A 623 -37.44 -30.99 -31.26
N VAL A 624 -36.62 -31.79 -31.93
CA VAL A 624 -37.05 -33.02 -32.63
C VAL A 624 -37.56 -34.10 -31.67
N LEU A 625 -36.96 -34.21 -30.48
CA LEU A 625 -37.40 -35.16 -29.44
C LEU A 625 -38.71 -34.73 -28.75
N ILE A 626 -38.87 -33.42 -28.45
CA ILE A 626 -40.07 -32.88 -27.78
C ILE A 626 -41.27 -32.85 -28.72
N THR A 627 -41.07 -32.48 -29.99
CA THR A 627 -42.16 -32.43 -30.99
C THR A 627 -42.64 -33.81 -31.44
N GLY A 628 -42.01 -34.90 -30.95
CA GLY A 628 -42.36 -36.27 -31.30
C GLY A 628 -42.01 -36.66 -32.75
N MET A 629 -41.28 -35.79 -33.48
CA MET A 629 -40.80 -36.04 -34.84
C MET A 629 -39.80 -37.22 -34.88
N LEU A 630 -39.10 -37.47 -33.77
CA LEU A 630 -38.31 -38.68 -33.54
C LEU A 630 -38.83 -39.44 -32.32
N GLN A 631 -39.42 -40.60 -32.54
CA GLN A 631 -39.89 -41.46 -31.44
C GLN A 631 -38.72 -42.20 -30.78
N VAL A 632 -38.63 -42.16 -29.45
CA VAL A 632 -37.60 -42.88 -28.67
C VAL A 632 -37.65 -44.40 -28.90
N SER A 633 -38.83 -44.94 -29.21
CA SER A 633 -39.01 -46.33 -29.63
C SER A 633 -38.24 -46.66 -30.91
N TYR A 634 -38.23 -45.75 -31.90
CA TYR A 634 -37.50 -45.91 -33.15
C TYR A 634 -35.98 -45.79 -32.95
N LEU A 635 -35.54 -44.86 -32.08
CA LEU A 635 -34.14 -44.75 -31.65
C LEU A 635 -33.65 -46.06 -31.01
N ARG A 636 -34.43 -46.63 -30.08
CA ARG A 636 -34.14 -47.90 -29.41
C ARG A 636 -34.12 -49.06 -30.41
N PHE A 637 -35.08 -49.10 -31.34
CA PHE A 637 -35.15 -50.10 -32.40
C PHE A 637 -33.90 -50.07 -33.29
N LEU A 638 -33.50 -48.89 -33.77
CA LEU A 638 -32.30 -48.71 -34.60
C LEU A 638 -31.03 -49.16 -33.88
N ILE A 639 -30.77 -48.64 -32.68
CA ILE A 639 -29.56 -49.00 -31.91
C ILE A 639 -29.48 -50.51 -31.65
N THR A 640 -30.62 -51.15 -31.38
CA THR A 640 -30.68 -52.59 -31.14
C THR A 640 -30.36 -53.39 -32.41
N HIS A 641 -30.88 -52.99 -33.57
CA HIS A 641 -30.71 -53.74 -34.81
C HIS A 641 -29.44 -53.40 -35.61
N THR A 642 -28.76 -52.29 -35.30
CA THR A 642 -27.46 -51.93 -35.90
C THR A 642 -26.25 -52.49 -35.14
N GLY A 643 -26.48 -53.22 -34.03
CA GLY A 643 -25.41 -53.80 -33.22
C GLY A 643 -24.63 -54.89 -33.98
N PRO A 644 -23.27 -54.86 -33.99
CA PRO A 644 -22.45 -55.78 -34.78
C PRO A 644 -22.68 -57.25 -34.40
N GLY A 645 -22.95 -57.54 -33.12
CA GLY A 645 -23.27 -58.89 -32.66
C GLY A 645 -24.60 -59.44 -33.22
N ARG A 646 -25.62 -58.60 -33.36
CA ARG A 646 -26.92 -59.03 -33.93
C ARG A 646 -26.87 -59.18 -35.43
N ILE A 647 -26.07 -58.36 -36.11
CA ILE A 647 -25.81 -58.51 -37.56
C ILE A 647 -25.09 -59.84 -37.83
N ALA A 648 -24.08 -60.18 -37.04
CA ALA A 648 -23.33 -61.44 -37.18
C ALA A 648 -24.20 -62.69 -36.88
N LEU A 649 -25.16 -62.57 -35.96
CA LEU A 649 -26.10 -63.64 -35.60
C LEU A 649 -27.32 -63.72 -36.54
N GLY A 650 -27.45 -62.83 -37.52
CA GLY A 650 -28.60 -62.81 -38.45
C GLY A 650 -29.90 -62.26 -37.85
N ASP A 651 -29.85 -61.67 -36.66
CA ASP A 651 -30.98 -61.11 -35.89
C ASP A 651 -31.16 -59.59 -36.10
N SER A 652 -30.67 -59.07 -37.23
CA SER A 652 -30.79 -57.67 -37.61
C SER A 652 -31.94 -57.44 -38.60
N ALA A 653 -32.64 -56.30 -38.45
CA ALA A 653 -33.68 -55.86 -39.38
C ALA A 653 -33.11 -55.23 -40.68
N LEU A 654 -31.78 -55.14 -40.82
CA LEU A 654 -31.11 -54.64 -42.02
C LEU A 654 -31.03 -55.73 -43.09
N ARG A 655 -31.64 -55.49 -44.26
CA ARG A 655 -31.63 -56.44 -45.38
C ARG A 655 -31.11 -55.79 -46.66
N PRO A 656 -30.26 -56.48 -47.45
CA PRO A 656 -29.88 -56.01 -48.78
C PRO A 656 -31.11 -56.02 -49.69
N MET A 657 -31.38 -54.90 -50.36
CA MET A 657 -32.48 -54.75 -51.31
C MET A 657 -32.01 -55.24 -52.69
N HIS A 658 -32.72 -56.24 -53.24
CA HIS A 658 -32.44 -56.79 -54.56
C HIS A 658 -33.27 -56.05 -55.62
N ASN A 659 -32.62 -55.44 -56.62
CA ASN A 659 -33.30 -54.81 -57.75
C ASN A 659 -33.32 -55.77 -58.95
N GLY A 660 -34.49 -56.30 -59.30
CA GLY A 660 -34.81 -56.85 -60.64
C GLY A 660 -34.92 -58.38 -60.77
N PRO A 661 -35.77 -58.91 -61.67
CA PRO A 661 -36.44 -60.19 -61.54
C PRO A 661 -35.61 -61.35 -62.13
N GLY A 662 -35.39 -62.38 -61.32
CA GLY A 662 -34.81 -63.65 -61.75
C GLY A 662 -35.14 -64.72 -60.72
N SER A 663 -36.08 -65.59 -61.08
CA SER A 663 -36.60 -66.69 -60.28
C SER A 663 -35.49 -67.63 -59.76
N PHE A 664 -35.42 -67.82 -58.45
CA PHE A 664 -34.85 -69.04 -57.86
C PHE A 664 -35.83 -69.57 -56.80
N HIS A 665 -36.46 -70.70 -57.10
CA HIS A 665 -37.35 -71.42 -56.19
C HIS A 665 -36.57 -71.99 -55.00
N PRO A 666 -37.17 -72.07 -53.80
CA PRO A 666 -36.53 -72.65 -52.63
C PRO A 666 -36.65 -74.18 -52.66
N GLY A 667 -35.54 -74.87 -52.94
CA GLY A 667 -35.38 -76.29 -52.67
C GLY A 667 -34.80 -76.50 -51.27
N TYR A 668 -35.51 -77.24 -50.44
CA TYR A 668 -35.08 -77.72 -49.13
C TYR A 668 -33.72 -78.43 -49.19
N MET A 669 -32.80 -78.11 -48.27
CA MET A 669 -31.67 -78.98 -47.92
C MET A 669 -31.40 -78.96 -46.42
N THR A 670 -31.63 -80.13 -45.81
CA THR A 670 -31.13 -80.54 -44.49
C THR A 670 -29.66 -81.04 -44.59
N PRO A 671 -28.95 -81.20 -43.46
CA PRO A 671 -27.49 -81.09 -43.41
C PRO A 671 -26.76 -82.45 -43.38
N THR A 672 -25.70 -82.59 -44.18
CA THR A 672 -24.59 -83.51 -43.90
C THR A 672 -23.27 -82.95 -44.47
N THR A 673 -22.29 -82.83 -43.58
CA THR A 673 -20.84 -82.52 -43.75
C THR A 673 -20.09 -83.44 -44.74
N PRO A 674 -18.76 -83.26 -44.98
CA PRO A 674 -17.97 -82.07 -45.29
C PRO A 674 -17.03 -82.32 -46.51
N MET A 675 -16.62 -81.31 -47.30
CA MET A 675 -15.35 -81.42 -48.04
C MET A 675 -14.67 -80.07 -48.21
N ALA A 676 -13.38 -80.11 -47.88
CA ALA A 676 -12.41 -79.05 -47.93
C ALA A 676 -11.97 -78.70 -49.35
N GLY A 677 -11.36 -77.52 -49.48
CA GLY A 677 -10.23 -77.35 -50.41
C GLY A 677 -10.45 -76.45 -51.62
N ALA A 678 -10.03 -75.20 -51.45
CA ALA A 678 -9.31 -74.39 -52.44
C ALA A 678 -10.03 -73.86 -53.70
N ALA A 679 -10.42 -72.59 -53.64
CA ALA A 679 -10.24 -71.61 -54.73
C ALA A 679 -10.11 -70.21 -54.09
N ARG A 680 -8.90 -69.72 -53.88
CA ARG A 680 -8.09 -68.88 -54.78
C ARG A 680 -8.52 -67.40 -54.76
N ALA A 681 -7.57 -66.59 -54.29
CA ALA A 681 -7.67 -65.21 -53.86
C ALA A 681 -7.80 -64.18 -55.00
N GLU A 682 -8.81 -64.32 -55.88
CA GLU A 682 -9.04 -63.36 -56.97
C GLU A 682 -10.37 -62.58 -56.91
N ASP A 683 -11.22 -62.80 -55.89
CA ASP A 683 -12.56 -62.18 -55.85
C ASP A 683 -12.79 -61.17 -54.70
N GLU A 684 -11.75 -60.81 -53.93
CA GLU A 684 -11.88 -59.79 -52.88
C GLU A 684 -12.21 -58.41 -53.44
N THR A 685 -11.68 -58.06 -54.63
CA THR A 685 -11.90 -56.72 -55.21
C THR A 685 -13.30 -56.55 -55.79
N ARG A 686 -13.96 -57.64 -56.19
CA ARG A 686 -15.33 -57.64 -56.71
C ARG A 686 -16.33 -57.60 -55.55
N TRP A 687 -16.17 -58.46 -54.55
CA TRP A 687 -16.97 -58.42 -53.31
C TRP A 687 -16.86 -57.06 -52.59
N ALA A 688 -15.66 -56.49 -52.47
CA ALA A 688 -15.49 -55.17 -51.85
C ALA A 688 -16.10 -54.01 -52.66
N LYS A 689 -16.15 -54.11 -54.00
CA LYS A 689 -16.83 -53.12 -54.85
C LYS A 689 -18.35 -53.27 -54.85
N GLN A 690 -18.86 -54.51 -54.79
CA GLN A 690 -20.29 -54.82 -54.79
C GLN A 690 -20.93 -54.56 -53.42
N ALA A 691 -20.31 -55.02 -52.32
CA ALA A 691 -20.76 -54.74 -50.96
C ALA A 691 -20.72 -53.24 -50.63
N GLY A 692 -19.87 -52.45 -51.31
CA GLY A 692 -19.77 -51.00 -51.12
C GLY A 692 -21.01 -50.22 -51.58
N THR A 693 -21.76 -50.76 -52.55
CA THR A 693 -22.80 -50.04 -53.29
C THR A 693 -24.19 -50.69 -53.16
N THR A 694 -24.29 -51.85 -52.49
CA THR A 694 -25.57 -52.52 -52.24
C THR A 694 -26.48 -51.65 -51.37
N PRO A 695 -27.71 -51.35 -51.82
CA PRO A 695 -28.70 -50.67 -51.00
C PRO A 695 -29.16 -51.62 -49.90
N VAL A 696 -29.11 -51.16 -48.65
CA VAL A 696 -29.57 -51.87 -47.47
C VAL A 696 -30.66 -51.02 -46.83
N GLY A 697 -31.83 -51.62 -46.63
CA GLY A 697 -32.99 -50.97 -46.03
C GLY A 697 -33.42 -51.66 -44.75
N ILE A 698 -34.21 -50.96 -43.95
CA ILE A 698 -34.92 -51.52 -42.80
C ILE A 698 -36.28 -52.00 -43.27
N ASP A 699 -36.56 -53.30 -43.12
CA ASP A 699 -37.89 -53.85 -43.37
C ASP A 699 -38.85 -53.32 -42.29
N ARG A 700 -39.79 -52.44 -42.65
CA ARG A 700 -40.85 -52.01 -41.73
C ARG A 700 -41.85 -53.16 -41.58
N VAL A 701 -41.69 -53.98 -40.54
CA VAL A 701 -42.81 -54.80 -40.06
C VAL A 701 -43.86 -53.84 -39.51
N GLY A 702 -44.99 -53.74 -40.21
CA GLY A 702 -46.13 -52.93 -39.78
C GLY A 702 -46.66 -53.36 -38.39
N PRO A 703 -47.37 -52.48 -37.67
CA PRO A 703 -47.74 -52.66 -36.27
C PRO A 703 -48.91 -53.67 -36.06
N ASN A 704 -48.84 -54.86 -36.64
CA ASN A 704 -49.84 -55.93 -36.46
C ASN A 704 -49.22 -57.35 -36.40
N ALA A 705 -48.08 -57.50 -35.72
CA ALA A 705 -47.49 -58.81 -35.45
C ALA A 705 -47.04 -58.94 -33.98
N VAL A 706 -47.94 -58.61 -33.05
CA VAL A 706 -47.90 -59.06 -31.66
C VAL A 706 -49.17 -59.88 -31.42
N ALA A 707 -49.25 -61.04 -32.07
CA ALA A 707 -50.23 -62.07 -31.76
C ALA A 707 -49.86 -63.35 -32.52
N GLN A 708 -48.78 -64.03 -32.11
CA GLN A 708 -48.59 -65.50 -32.20
C GLN A 708 -47.12 -65.83 -31.94
N SER A 709 -46.71 -65.78 -30.67
CA SER A 709 -45.62 -66.61 -30.15
C SER A 709 -45.78 -66.72 -28.63
N GLN A 710 -46.89 -67.36 -28.25
CA GLN A 710 -47.04 -68.00 -26.95
C GLN A 710 -47.86 -69.26 -27.19
N LYS A 711 -47.17 -70.37 -27.48
CA LYS A 711 -47.60 -71.74 -27.14
C LYS A 711 -46.51 -72.73 -27.54
N GLY A 712 -46.05 -73.49 -26.55
CA GLY A 712 -45.08 -74.59 -26.65
C GLY A 712 -43.70 -74.18 -26.14
N GLU A 713 -43.08 -74.79 -25.13
CA GLU A 713 -43.36 -76.01 -24.37
C GLU A 713 -42.73 -75.84 -22.97
N PHE A 714 -43.42 -76.34 -21.94
CA PHE A 714 -42.93 -76.44 -20.58
C PHE A 714 -42.01 -77.68 -20.45
N PHE A 715 -40.77 -77.48 -20.00
CA PHE A 715 -39.97 -78.55 -19.39
C PHE A 715 -39.92 -78.34 -17.87
N ALA A 716 -40.21 -79.43 -17.16
CA ALA A 716 -40.34 -79.52 -15.71
C ALA A 716 -38.97 -79.58 -15.00
N VAL A 717 -38.89 -78.99 -13.80
CA VAL A 717 -37.93 -79.36 -12.74
C VAL A 717 -38.68 -79.25 -11.39
N PRO A 718 -38.54 -80.25 -10.48
CA PRO A 718 -39.43 -80.41 -9.33
C PRO A 718 -38.99 -79.59 -8.10
N THR A 719 -39.98 -79.24 -7.29
CA THR A 719 -39.86 -78.60 -5.97
C THR A 719 -39.63 -79.63 -4.85
N TYR A 720 -38.83 -79.28 -3.84
CA TYR A 720 -39.01 -79.73 -2.46
C TYR A 720 -39.01 -78.50 -1.51
N PRO A 721 -39.76 -78.52 -0.39
CA PRO A 721 -40.04 -77.36 0.45
C PRO A 721 -39.06 -77.25 1.66
N PRO A 722 -39.17 -76.20 2.52
CA PRO A 722 -38.05 -75.49 3.17
C PRO A 722 -37.60 -76.15 4.49
N PRO A 723 -36.52 -75.70 5.17
CA PRO A 723 -36.29 -74.33 5.67
C PRO A 723 -35.37 -73.44 4.82
#